data_AF-A0A5J5C6W0-F1
#
_entry.id   AF-A0A5J5C6W0-F1
#
_cell.length_a   1.000
_cell.length_b   1.000
_cell.length_c   1.000
_cell.angle_alpha   90.00
_cell.angle_beta   90.00
_cell.angle_gamma   90.00
#
_symmetry.space_group_name_H-M   'P 1'
#
loop_
_entity.id
_entity.type
_entity.pdbx_description
1 polymer ?
#
loop_
_entity_poly.entity_id
_entity_poly.type
_entity_poly.pdbx_seq_one_letter_code
_entity_poly.pdbx_strand_id
1 'polypeptide(L)'
;MVDYLHQSKPFLPVLALGDPQQCASQAFGILASQTLPQSTLLGAADMCFKTPEGIILPLDSVSLKSGIHSGHFQLAEIVSTGLWKVVAKFHSNPQQSYSAVFEVKEYVLPTFEVKLMPVSAFFHVDSRDLTVNIRATYLFGMNVDGTAYAVFGVVQEGGKKSFTSSLQRVQIEEGVGVVQLKREHITQTFPNISELVGNSIYVAVGVLTESGGEMVEAELRSIQIVQSPYTITFKKTPKYFKPGMSFDVAVEVLNPDGTPAIGVAVVVAPGRVQAVTAANGMAKLTVNAAASLAITARTNDPHISHEKQASATMVALPYTTQSKSYIHIGVDTAELKLGDNLKISLILKRQDNHDIDITYLVRDILSRGQLVKNGRYKTTRDQILIPLTVTVTKEMLPSFRIIAYYHTDGNEVVSDSVWVDVKDSCMGSLRLESSKPAPSYEPRRMFGLEITGDPGAAVGLVAVDKGVHVLNNKHRLTQKKVWDAVEEYDTGCTPGGGKDGMGVFYDAGLLFESNTASGTPYRPDLNCPAHSRRKRAATNMDVTTSLVSQYQDQLQRDCCLDGMRSTPLSYTCDRRSEYISDGAACAAAFLRCCKEMETQRAERKEDSLLLARSKTRDKGRGTPWLVKRMTVTWTAGTFILAPHSLKVGCGQTSNCLLVLRKTLTGGFFFIPLILKESVLASH
;
A
#
# COMPACT_ATOMS: atom_id res chain seq x y z
N MET A 1 13.70 35.77 -24.17
CA MET A 1 13.27 34.46 -24.70
C MET A 1 13.55 33.44 -23.61
N VAL A 2 12.54 33.13 -22.80
CA VAL A 2 12.64 32.10 -21.76
C VAL A 2 11.48 31.17 -22.05
N ASP A 3 11.81 30.01 -22.63
CA ASP A 3 10.88 28.92 -22.86
C ASP A 3 10.40 28.40 -21.50
N TYR A 4 9.21 28.84 -21.11
CA TYR A 4 8.47 28.21 -20.02
C TYR A 4 8.05 26.81 -20.49
N LEU A 5 8.81 25.79 -20.10
CA LEU A 5 8.38 24.40 -20.14
C LEU A 5 7.18 24.23 -19.19
N HIS A 6 5.98 24.48 -19.71
CA HIS A 6 4.72 24.02 -19.14
C HIS A 6 4.71 22.49 -19.14
N GLN A 7 5.23 21.86 -18.08
CA GLN A 7 4.90 20.48 -17.78
C GLN A 7 3.50 20.44 -17.17
N SER A 8 2.51 20.17 -18.03
CA SER A 8 1.12 19.94 -17.71
C SER A 8 0.93 18.68 -16.86
N LYS A 9 0.81 18.81 -15.54
CA LYS A 9 0.35 17.71 -14.67
C LYS A 9 -0.75 18.16 -13.70
N PRO A 10 -2.05 18.10 -14.11
CA PRO A 10 -3.13 18.49 -13.22
C PRO A 10 -3.99 17.42 -12.53
N PHE A 11 -3.80 16.13 -12.78
CA PHE A 11 -4.87 15.18 -12.50
C PHE A 11 -4.42 13.99 -11.65
N LEU A 12 -5.17 13.72 -10.58
CA LEU A 12 -5.13 12.46 -9.84
C LEU A 12 -6.45 11.72 -10.11
N PRO A 13 -6.49 10.75 -11.04
CA PRO A 13 -7.65 9.91 -11.26
C PRO A 13 -7.69 8.80 -10.20
N VAL A 14 -8.76 8.80 -9.43
CA VAL A 14 -9.12 7.73 -8.51
C VAL A 14 -10.16 6.84 -9.21
N LEU A 15 -9.74 5.62 -9.53
CA LEU A 15 -10.62 4.60 -10.10
C LEU A 15 -11.36 3.89 -8.96
N ALA A 16 -12.68 4.07 -8.90
CA ALA A 16 -13.55 3.34 -7.99
C ALA A 16 -14.28 2.24 -8.74
N LEU A 17 -14.01 0.99 -8.37
CA LEU A 17 -14.75 -0.17 -8.89
C LEU A 17 -15.92 -0.46 -7.96
N GLY A 18 -17.11 -0.67 -8.53
CA GLY A 18 -18.30 -1.01 -7.75
C GLY A 18 -18.17 -2.37 -7.05
N ASP A 19 -17.50 -3.33 -7.69
CA ASP A 19 -17.23 -4.66 -7.17
C ASP A 19 -15.82 -5.15 -7.56
N PRO A 20 -14.93 -5.48 -6.60
CA PRO A 20 -13.60 -6.03 -6.89
C PRO A 20 -13.60 -7.53 -7.27
N GLN A 21 -14.73 -8.25 -7.17
CA GLN A 21 -14.85 -9.68 -7.52
C GLN A 21 -16.16 -9.98 -8.25
N GLN A 22 -16.12 -10.47 -9.50
CA GLN A 22 -17.36 -10.63 -10.27
C GLN A 22 -17.39 -11.80 -11.25
N CYS A 23 -18.61 -12.23 -11.55
CA CYS A 23 -18.95 -13.22 -12.57
C CYS A 23 -19.76 -12.65 -13.77
N ALA A 24 -20.29 -11.41 -13.70
CA ALA A 24 -20.91 -10.72 -14.85
C ALA A 24 -21.12 -9.20 -14.61
N SER A 25 -20.70 -8.39 -15.61
CA SER A 25 -20.88 -6.93 -15.80
C SER A 25 -20.45 -5.96 -14.68
N GLN A 26 -19.40 -5.15 -14.92
CA GLN A 26 -18.96 -4.10 -14.01
C GLN A 26 -19.62 -2.74 -14.32
N ALA A 27 -19.96 -2.00 -13.25
CA ALA A 27 -20.06 -0.54 -13.28
C ALA A 27 -18.79 0.04 -12.64
N PHE A 28 -18.16 1.01 -13.30
CA PHE A 28 -16.96 1.69 -12.81
C PHE A 28 -17.18 3.20 -12.81
N GLY A 29 -16.61 3.87 -11.81
CA GLY A 29 -16.56 5.32 -11.72
C GLY A 29 -15.11 5.79 -11.81
N ILE A 30 -14.81 6.69 -12.74
CA ILE A 30 -13.59 7.50 -12.68
C ILE A 30 -13.92 8.77 -11.91
N LEU A 31 -13.22 9.00 -10.81
CA LEU A 31 -13.10 10.32 -10.20
C LEU A 31 -11.79 10.93 -10.67
N ALA A 32 -11.84 12.01 -11.44
CA ALA A 32 -10.67 12.82 -11.75
C ALA A 32 -10.79 14.13 -10.96
N SER A 33 -9.93 14.31 -9.96
CA SER A 33 -9.85 15.58 -9.24
C SER A 33 -9.01 16.57 -10.04
N GLN A 34 -9.58 17.77 -10.29
CA GLN A 34 -8.88 18.95 -10.76
C GLN A 34 -8.75 19.93 -9.59
N THR A 35 -7.51 20.31 -9.24
CA THR A 35 -7.23 21.24 -8.14
C THR A 35 -6.65 22.57 -8.64
N LEU A 36 -7.25 23.22 -9.65
CA LEU A 36 -7.01 24.64 -9.98
C LEU A 36 -8.12 25.19 -10.92
N PRO A 37 -8.48 26.48 -10.82
CA PRO A 37 -9.58 27.08 -11.55
C PRO A 37 -9.09 27.54 -12.92
N GLN A 38 -9.61 26.95 -13.99
CA GLN A 38 -9.80 27.67 -15.24
C GLN A 38 -10.81 26.92 -16.09
N SER A 39 -11.76 27.69 -16.60
CA SER A 39 -12.91 27.34 -17.44
C SER A 39 -12.53 26.80 -18.83
N THR A 40 -11.47 26.00 -18.93
CA THR A 40 -10.95 25.54 -20.22
C THR A 40 -10.57 24.06 -20.18
N LEU A 41 -11.46 23.26 -20.81
CA LEU A 41 -11.29 21.85 -21.20
C LEU A 41 -10.98 20.87 -20.05
N LEU A 42 -12.04 20.31 -19.48
CA LEU A 42 -11.97 19.03 -18.76
C LEU A 42 -11.25 18.00 -19.66
N GLY A 43 -10.09 17.53 -19.21
CA GLY A 43 -9.22 16.68 -20.01
C GLY A 43 -9.91 15.39 -20.45
N ALA A 44 -9.69 14.97 -21.69
CA ALA A 44 -10.10 13.66 -22.18
C ALA A 44 -9.18 12.57 -21.60
N ALA A 45 -9.75 11.47 -21.13
CA ALA A 45 -9.03 10.31 -20.65
C ALA A 45 -9.34 9.08 -21.50
N ASP A 46 -8.30 8.35 -21.88
CA ASP A 46 -8.42 7.03 -22.48
C ASP A 46 -8.47 5.97 -21.39
N MET A 47 -9.41 5.05 -21.52
CA MET A 47 -9.53 3.89 -20.66
C MET A 47 -9.24 2.63 -21.44
N CYS A 48 -8.56 1.69 -20.80
CA CYS A 48 -8.42 0.35 -21.33
C CYS A 48 -8.50 -0.69 -20.20
N PHE A 49 -9.10 -1.83 -20.49
CA PHE A 49 -8.99 -3.01 -19.65
C PHE A 49 -7.78 -3.83 -20.10
N LYS A 50 -7.07 -4.42 -19.14
CA LYS A 50 -6.00 -5.38 -19.39
C LYS A 50 -6.39 -6.72 -18.81
N THR A 51 -6.36 -7.75 -19.65
CA THR A 51 -6.58 -9.13 -19.23
C THR A 51 -5.40 -9.62 -18.37
N PRO A 52 -5.55 -10.75 -17.65
CA PRO A 52 -4.47 -11.38 -16.90
C PRO A 52 -3.26 -11.74 -17.78
N GLU A 53 -3.48 -12.01 -19.06
CA GLU A 53 -2.46 -12.31 -20.08
C GLU A 53 -1.79 -11.05 -20.66
N GLY A 54 -2.24 -9.86 -20.27
CA GLY A 54 -1.68 -8.57 -20.72
C GLY A 54 -2.31 -8.03 -22.01
N ILE A 55 -3.39 -8.63 -22.51
CA ILE A 55 -4.11 -8.15 -23.70
C ILE A 55 -4.87 -6.87 -23.32
N ILE A 56 -4.76 -5.84 -24.17
CA ILE A 56 -5.40 -4.53 -23.95
C ILE A 56 -6.73 -4.50 -24.71
N LEU A 57 -7.82 -4.26 -24.00
CA LEU A 57 -9.15 -4.00 -24.54
C LEU A 57 -9.43 -2.49 -24.43
N PRO A 58 -9.32 -1.73 -25.52
CA PRO A 58 -9.54 -0.28 -25.49
C PRO A 58 -11.03 0.05 -25.27
N LEU A 59 -11.29 1.12 -24.51
CA LEU A 59 -12.56 1.84 -24.50
C LEU A 59 -12.39 3.19 -25.19
N ASP A 60 -13.50 3.76 -25.64
CA ASP A 60 -13.56 5.10 -26.22
C ASP A 60 -13.05 6.17 -25.25
N SER A 61 -12.49 7.25 -25.82
CA SER A 61 -12.05 8.43 -25.09
C SER A 61 -13.21 9.06 -24.32
N VAL A 62 -13.00 9.37 -23.05
CA VAL A 62 -14.04 9.91 -22.18
C VAL A 62 -13.76 11.35 -21.80
N SER A 63 -14.77 12.21 -21.97
CA SER A 63 -14.80 13.57 -21.44
C SER A 63 -15.37 13.60 -20.02
N LEU A 64 -14.63 14.19 -19.08
CA LEU A 64 -15.12 14.47 -17.73
C LEU A 64 -16.03 15.71 -17.80
N LYS A 65 -17.26 15.70 -17.27
CA LYS A 65 -18.15 16.89 -17.28
C LYS A 65 -18.24 17.62 -15.93
N SER A 66 -17.94 16.91 -14.84
CA SER A 66 -18.00 17.44 -13.45
C SER A 66 -16.92 16.81 -12.56
N GLY A 67 -15.76 16.49 -13.13
CA GLY A 67 -14.69 15.72 -12.47
C GLY A 67 -15.01 14.24 -12.20
N ILE A 68 -16.26 13.79 -12.38
CA ILE A 68 -16.65 12.37 -12.27
C ILE A 68 -17.17 11.87 -13.62
N HIS A 69 -16.74 10.67 -14.00
CA HIS A 69 -17.34 9.89 -15.08
C HIS A 69 -17.79 8.53 -14.55
N SER A 70 -18.97 8.08 -14.98
CA SER A 70 -19.49 6.74 -14.71
C SER A 70 -19.65 5.97 -16.02
N GLY A 71 -19.18 4.73 -16.04
CA GLY A 71 -19.23 3.84 -17.18
C GLY A 71 -19.55 2.40 -16.75
N HIS A 72 -19.79 1.54 -17.72
CA HIS A 72 -20.01 0.11 -17.49
C HIS A 72 -19.24 -0.71 -18.53
N PHE A 73 -18.71 -1.85 -18.12
CA PHE A 73 -18.03 -2.81 -19.00
C PHE A 73 -18.61 -4.20 -18.76
N GLN A 74 -19.21 -4.76 -19.81
CA GLN A 74 -19.80 -6.09 -19.74
C GLN A 74 -18.74 -7.14 -20.08
N LEU A 75 -18.44 -7.99 -19.10
CA LEU A 75 -17.61 -9.18 -19.33
C LEU A 75 -18.38 -10.18 -20.21
N ALA A 76 -17.68 -10.80 -21.15
CA ALA A 76 -18.23 -11.89 -21.95
C ALA A 76 -18.52 -13.12 -21.07
N GLU A 77 -19.41 -13.99 -21.54
CA GLU A 77 -19.79 -15.23 -20.84
C GLU A 77 -18.59 -16.17 -20.63
N ILE A 78 -17.67 -16.19 -21.59
CA ILE A 78 -16.38 -16.90 -21.50
C ILE A 78 -15.28 -15.85 -21.47
N VAL A 79 -14.55 -15.78 -20.35
CA VAL A 79 -13.53 -14.76 -20.11
C VAL A 79 -12.36 -15.34 -19.31
N SER A 80 -11.15 -14.82 -19.54
CA SER A 80 -9.96 -15.24 -18.77
C SER A 80 -10.16 -14.99 -17.27
N THR A 81 -9.94 -16.02 -16.46
CA THR A 81 -9.96 -15.90 -15.00
C THR A 81 -8.60 -15.40 -14.49
N GLY A 82 -8.61 -14.58 -13.44
CA GLY A 82 -7.41 -14.02 -12.84
C GLY A 82 -7.52 -12.54 -12.51
N LEU A 83 -6.36 -11.88 -12.40
CA LEU A 83 -6.27 -10.47 -12.04
C LEU A 83 -6.34 -9.59 -13.29
N TRP A 84 -7.44 -8.86 -13.41
CA TRP A 84 -7.68 -7.86 -14.43
C TRP A 84 -7.24 -6.48 -13.94
N LYS A 85 -6.89 -5.61 -14.88
CA LYS A 85 -6.51 -4.22 -14.56
C LYS A 85 -7.28 -3.24 -15.41
N VAL A 86 -7.87 -2.22 -14.79
CA VAL A 86 -8.37 -1.04 -15.50
C VAL A 86 -7.24 -0.03 -15.51
N VAL A 87 -6.90 0.50 -16.69
CA VAL A 87 -5.86 1.51 -16.87
C VAL A 87 -6.49 2.77 -17.45
N ALA A 88 -6.29 3.90 -16.79
CA ALA A 88 -6.67 5.22 -17.28
C ALA A 88 -5.41 6.03 -17.62
N LYS A 89 -5.43 6.67 -18.79
CA LYS A 89 -4.37 7.58 -19.27
C LYS A 89 -5.01 8.88 -19.73
N PHE A 90 -4.42 10.01 -19.35
CA PHE A 90 -4.89 11.30 -19.86
C PHE A 90 -4.20 11.63 -21.18
N HIS A 91 -4.95 12.22 -22.12
CA HIS A 91 -4.38 12.70 -23.38
C HIS A 91 -3.31 13.78 -23.14
N SER A 92 -3.48 14.58 -22.10
CA SER A 92 -2.53 15.64 -21.72
C SER A 92 -1.20 15.10 -21.18
N ASN A 93 -1.16 13.86 -20.66
CA ASN A 93 0.06 13.24 -20.17
C ASN A 93 0.00 11.70 -20.31
N PRO A 94 0.27 11.16 -21.51
CA PRO A 94 0.11 9.73 -21.80
C PRO A 94 1.18 8.86 -21.12
N GLN A 95 2.28 9.45 -20.64
CA GLN A 95 3.35 8.73 -19.93
C GLN A 95 2.93 8.30 -18.52
N GLN A 96 1.91 8.95 -17.96
CA GLN A 96 1.43 8.67 -16.64
C GLN A 96 0.12 7.88 -16.72
N SER A 97 0.15 6.65 -16.20
CA SER A 97 -1.00 5.76 -16.21
C SER A 97 -1.40 5.36 -14.80
N TYR A 98 -2.70 5.35 -14.55
CA TYR A 98 -3.26 4.94 -13.27
C TYR A 98 -3.97 3.62 -13.46
N SER A 99 -3.80 2.70 -12.51
CA SER A 99 -4.39 1.37 -12.61
C SER A 99 -5.12 0.94 -11.35
N ALA A 100 -6.31 0.38 -11.54
CA ALA A 100 -7.02 -0.36 -10.50
C ALA A 100 -7.05 -1.84 -10.87
N VAL A 101 -6.93 -2.72 -9.88
CA VAL A 101 -6.88 -4.18 -10.07
C VAL A 101 -8.16 -4.80 -9.52
N PHE A 102 -8.73 -5.76 -10.23
CA PHE A 102 -9.86 -6.57 -9.77
C PHE A 102 -9.68 -8.02 -10.18
N GLU A 103 -10.37 -8.92 -9.51
CA GLU A 103 -10.21 -10.37 -9.72
C GLU A 103 -11.47 -10.95 -10.37
N VAL A 104 -11.31 -11.61 -11.51
CA VAL A 104 -12.36 -12.35 -12.20
C VAL A 104 -12.18 -13.83 -11.93
N LYS A 105 -13.24 -14.50 -11.52
CA LYS A 105 -13.21 -15.92 -11.17
C LYS A 105 -14.46 -16.62 -11.67
N GLU A 106 -14.31 -17.92 -11.92
CA GLU A 106 -15.45 -18.77 -12.24
C GLU A 106 -16.42 -18.85 -11.06
N TYR A 107 -17.70 -18.83 -11.42
CA TYR A 107 -18.82 -18.80 -10.49
C TYR A 107 -19.16 -20.19 -9.97
N VAL A 108 -19.22 -20.33 -8.65
CA VAL A 108 -19.89 -21.47 -8.00
C VAL A 108 -20.80 -20.91 -6.89
N LEU A 109 -22.07 -21.31 -6.89
CA LEU A 109 -22.99 -20.97 -5.80
C LEU A 109 -22.69 -21.91 -4.62
N PRO A 110 -22.17 -21.45 -3.48
CA PRO A 110 -22.22 -22.27 -2.30
C PRO A 110 -23.63 -22.27 -1.73
N THR A 111 -23.87 -23.31 -0.97
CA THR A 111 -24.98 -23.42 -0.05
C THR A 111 -24.66 -22.82 1.32
N PHE A 112 -23.38 -22.79 1.73
CA PHE A 112 -22.92 -22.26 3.02
C PHE A 112 -21.59 -21.50 2.98
N GLU A 113 -21.34 -20.65 3.99
CA GLU A 113 -20.13 -19.84 4.16
C GLU A 113 -19.23 -20.43 5.25
N VAL A 114 -17.93 -20.48 4.99
CA VAL A 114 -16.90 -20.91 5.94
C VAL A 114 -15.98 -19.73 6.27
N LYS A 115 -15.89 -19.38 7.55
CA LYS A 115 -15.00 -18.32 8.07
C LYS A 115 -13.87 -18.92 8.88
N LEU A 116 -12.65 -18.47 8.59
CA LEU A 116 -11.43 -18.85 9.31
C LEU A 116 -11.03 -17.70 10.24
N MET A 117 -11.03 -17.95 11.54
CA MET A 117 -10.73 -16.97 12.58
C MET A 117 -9.48 -17.44 13.35
N PRO A 118 -8.29 -16.95 13.03
CA PRO A 118 -7.09 -17.31 13.76
C PRO A 118 -7.13 -16.69 15.17
N VAL A 119 -6.64 -17.42 16.17
CA VAL A 119 -6.54 -16.90 17.55
C VAL A 119 -5.47 -15.81 17.64
N SER A 120 -4.40 -15.92 16.85
CA SER A 120 -3.37 -14.90 16.69
C SER A 120 -3.21 -14.47 15.23
N ALA A 121 -3.08 -13.16 14.99
CA ALA A 121 -2.89 -12.62 13.64
C ALA A 121 -1.48 -12.88 13.06
N PHE A 122 -0.55 -13.35 13.90
CA PHE A 122 0.83 -13.66 13.54
C PHE A 122 1.29 -14.96 14.22
N PHE A 123 2.35 -15.56 13.69
CA PHE A 123 3.00 -16.73 14.25
C PHE A 123 4.42 -16.36 14.68
N HIS A 124 4.69 -16.47 15.97
CA HIS A 124 6.03 -16.25 16.51
C HIS A 124 6.90 -17.48 16.27
N VAL A 125 8.18 -17.31 15.93
CA VAL A 125 9.10 -18.43 15.64
C VAL A 125 9.19 -19.46 16.78
N ASP A 126 9.10 -18.99 18.03
CA ASP A 126 9.10 -19.84 19.23
C ASP A 126 7.73 -20.37 19.65
N SER A 127 6.63 -19.94 19.02
CA SER A 127 5.30 -20.43 19.37
C SER A 127 5.22 -21.94 19.17
N ARG A 128 4.55 -22.63 20.09
CA ARG A 128 4.34 -24.08 20.02
C ARG A 128 3.30 -24.43 18.96
N ASP A 129 2.26 -23.62 18.87
CA ASP A 129 1.10 -23.86 18.03
C ASP A 129 0.44 -22.56 17.56
N LEU A 130 -0.40 -22.69 16.54
CA LEU A 130 -1.27 -21.67 16.00
C LEU A 130 -2.66 -22.28 15.80
N THR A 131 -3.63 -21.78 16.56
CA THR A 131 -5.02 -22.25 16.51
C THR A 131 -5.84 -21.38 15.56
N VAL A 132 -6.62 -22.02 14.70
CA VAL A 132 -7.57 -21.36 13.80
C VAL A 132 -8.95 -21.97 14.01
N ASN A 133 -9.91 -21.12 14.37
CA ASN A 133 -11.30 -21.50 14.54
C ASN A 133 -12.00 -21.43 13.18
N ILE A 134 -12.76 -22.47 12.87
CA ILE A 134 -13.58 -22.60 11.67
C ILE A 134 -15.02 -22.34 12.10
N ARG A 135 -15.71 -21.44 11.40
CA ARG A 135 -17.15 -21.24 11.56
C ARG A 135 -17.86 -21.47 10.23
N ALA A 136 -18.74 -22.45 10.17
CA ALA A 136 -19.51 -22.81 8.98
C ALA A 136 -21.00 -22.53 9.21
N THR A 137 -21.59 -21.68 8.37
CA THR A 137 -22.99 -21.27 8.47
C THR A 137 -23.63 -21.21 7.09
N TYR A 138 -24.81 -21.80 6.93
CA TYR A 138 -25.62 -21.66 5.73
C TYR A 138 -25.93 -20.19 5.44
N LEU A 139 -26.16 -19.86 4.17
CA LEU A 139 -26.46 -18.47 3.77
C LEU A 139 -27.75 -17.91 4.41
N PHE A 140 -28.67 -18.80 4.80
CA PHE A 140 -29.89 -18.47 5.53
C PHE A 140 -29.72 -18.47 7.07
N GLY A 141 -28.49 -18.66 7.57
CA GLY A 141 -28.12 -18.43 8.98
C GLY A 141 -28.12 -19.65 9.91
N MET A 142 -28.47 -20.85 9.44
CA MET A 142 -28.33 -22.06 10.28
C MET A 142 -26.88 -22.55 10.30
N ASN A 143 -26.53 -23.24 11.38
CA ASN A 143 -25.21 -23.85 11.53
C ASN A 143 -25.06 -25.07 10.60
N VAL A 144 -23.83 -25.33 10.16
CA VAL A 144 -23.51 -26.46 9.29
C VAL A 144 -22.82 -27.53 10.14
N ASP A 145 -23.35 -28.74 10.13
CA ASP A 145 -22.68 -29.90 10.70
C ASP A 145 -22.03 -30.75 9.60
N GLY A 146 -20.83 -31.28 9.88
CA GLY A 146 -20.06 -32.01 8.89
C GLY A 146 -18.59 -32.19 9.28
N THR A 147 -17.73 -32.42 8.30
CA THR A 147 -16.30 -32.69 8.51
C THR A 147 -15.44 -31.68 7.76
N ALA A 148 -14.46 -31.08 8.43
CA ALA A 148 -13.46 -30.20 7.86
C ALA A 148 -12.13 -30.90 7.62
N TYR A 149 -11.52 -30.63 6.46
CA TYR A 149 -10.16 -31.00 6.08
C TYR A 149 -9.31 -29.73 5.98
N ALA A 150 -8.31 -29.59 6.84
CA ALA A 150 -7.46 -28.41 6.88
C ALA A 150 -6.00 -28.75 6.58
N VAL A 151 -5.34 -27.89 5.81
CA VAL A 151 -3.91 -27.96 5.51
C VAL A 151 -3.30 -26.58 5.70
N PHE A 152 -2.17 -26.53 6.40
CA PHE A 152 -1.36 -25.35 6.55
C PHE A 152 -0.18 -25.36 5.57
N GLY A 153 0.36 -24.18 5.28
CA GLY A 153 1.58 -24.04 4.51
C GLY A 153 2.16 -22.64 4.61
N VAL A 154 3.26 -22.41 3.91
CA VAL A 154 3.90 -21.09 3.81
C VAL A 154 3.81 -20.56 2.38
N VAL A 155 3.59 -19.26 2.25
CA VAL A 155 3.67 -18.51 1.00
C VAL A 155 5.04 -17.86 0.93
N GLN A 156 5.88 -18.29 -0.01
CA GLN A 156 7.23 -17.78 -0.22
C GLN A 156 7.38 -17.37 -1.69
N GLU A 157 7.87 -16.16 -1.94
CA GLU A 157 8.13 -15.65 -3.31
C GLU A 157 6.94 -15.76 -4.28
N GLY A 158 5.71 -15.69 -3.76
CA GLY A 158 4.48 -15.84 -4.55
C GLY A 158 4.06 -17.30 -4.83
N GLY A 159 4.89 -18.28 -4.44
CA GLY A 159 4.57 -19.70 -4.46
C GLY A 159 4.03 -20.20 -3.12
N LYS A 160 3.18 -21.23 -3.15
CA LYS A 160 2.68 -21.92 -1.95
C LYS A 160 3.44 -23.21 -1.73
N LYS A 161 3.89 -23.45 -0.49
CA LYS A 161 4.46 -24.73 -0.06
C LYS A 161 3.68 -25.23 1.14
N SER A 162 2.94 -26.33 0.95
CA SER A 162 2.15 -26.95 2.02
C SER A 162 3.04 -27.71 3.00
N PHE A 163 2.61 -27.72 4.27
CA PHE A 163 3.12 -28.62 5.29
C PHE A 163 2.27 -29.89 5.24
N THR A 164 2.72 -30.93 4.54
CA THR A 164 1.92 -32.14 4.32
C THR A 164 1.54 -32.85 5.62
N SER A 165 2.38 -32.76 6.65
CA SER A 165 2.09 -33.30 7.99
C SER A 165 1.07 -32.49 8.79
N SER A 166 0.70 -31.30 8.33
CA SER A 166 -0.33 -30.48 8.99
C SER A 166 -1.76 -30.84 8.59
N LEU A 167 -1.95 -31.79 7.66
CA LEU A 167 -3.28 -32.23 7.22
C LEU A 167 -4.06 -32.78 8.41
N GLN A 168 -5.21 -32.16 8.71
CA GLN A 168 -6.08 -32.53 9.81
C GLN A 168 -7.50 -32.74 9.33
N ARG A 169 -8.16 -33.74 9.91
CA ARG A 169 -9.59 -33.99 9.75
C ARG A 169 -10.26 -33.75 11.10
N VAL A 170 -11.22 -32.83 11.14
CA VAL A 170 -11.96 -32.45 12.35
C VAL A 170 -13.45 -32.41 12.08
N GLN A 171 -14.26 -32.76 13.07
CA GLN A 171 -15.70 -32.59 12.98
C GLN A 171 -16.08 -31.14 13.22
N ILE A 172 -17.11 -30.68 12.52
CA ILE A 172 -17.80 -29.41 12.76
C ILE A 172 -19.12 -29.77 13.44
N GLU A 173 -19.28 -29.28 14.66
CA GLU A 173 -20.50 -29.43 15.46
C GLU A 173 -21.04 -28.03 15.76
N GLU A 174 -22.35 -27.85 15.56
CA GLU A 174 -23.03 -26.57 15.67
C GLU A 174 -22.32 -25.46 14.85
N GLY A 175 -21.77 -25.81 13.68
CA GLY A 175 -21.08 -24.86 12.82
C GLY A 175 -19.72 -24.40 13.31
N VAL A 176 -19.13 -25.03 14.33
CA VAL A 176 -17.81 -24.68 14.88
C VAL A 176 -16.83 -25.85 14.76
N GLY A 177 -15.61 -25.57 14.30
CA GLY A 177 -14.49 -26.51 14.28
C GLY A 177 -13.19 -25.81 14.65
N VAL A 178 -12.17 -26.57 15.06
CA VAL A 178 -10.86 -26.01 15.48
C VAL A 178 -9.73 -26.80 14.85
N VAL A 179 -8.76 -26.10 14.26
CA VAL A 179 -7.55 -26.69 13.67
C VAL A 179 -6.30 -26.03 14.24
N GLN A 180 -5.23 -26.81 14.41
CA GLN A 180 -4.01 -26.33 15.07
C GLN A 180 -2.75 -26.65 14.27
N LEU A 181 -1.99 -25.64 13.88
CA LEU A 181 -0.66 -25.82 13.31
C LEU A 181 0.36 -25.89 14.45
N LYS A 182 0.95 -27.07 14.67
CA LYS A 182 2.05 -27.22 15.61
C LYS A 182 3.40 -26.92 14.98
N ARG A 183 4.36 -26.50 15.79
CA ARG A 183 5.73 -26.19 15.39
C ARG A 183 6.40 -27.37 14.69
N GLU A 184 6.11 -28.60 15.12
CA GLU A 184 6.71 -29.81 14.55
C GLU A 184 6.34 -30.00 13.07
N HIS A 185 5.15 -29.56 12.65
CA HIS A 185 4.74 -29.63 11.25
C HIS A 185 5.59 -28.70 10.35
N ILE A 186 6.02 -27.57 10.92
CA ILE A 186 6.90 -26.61 10.23
C ILE A 186 8.33 -27.16 10.19
N THR A 187 8.86 -27.60 11.34
CA THR A 187 10.26 -28.06 11.43
C THR A 187 10.56 -29.29 10.58
N GLN A 188 9.57 -30.16 10.37
CA GLN A 188 9.68 -31.29 9.44
C GLN A 188 9.92 -30.87 7.99
N THR A 189 9.38 -29.72 7.57
CA THR A 189 9.52 -29.22 6.20
C THR A 189 10.67 -28.22 6.07
N PHE A 190 10.93 -27.48 7.15
CA PHE A 190 11.92 -26.40 7.24
C PHE A 190 12.65 -26.50 8.58
N PRO A 191 13.87 -27.07 8.62
CA PRO A 191 14.61 -27.27 9.86
C PRO A 191 14.84 -25.98 10.64
N ASN A 192 15.01 -24.86 9.92
CA ASN A 192 15.21 -23.53 10.49
C ASN A 192 14.01 -22.61 10.20
N ILE A 193 13.17 -22.39 11.21
CA ILE A 193 11.98 -21.52 11.09
C ILE A 193 12.38 -20.05 10.88
N SER A 194 13.58 -19.64 11.33
CA SER A 194 14.06 -18.27 11.20
C SER A 194 14.21 -17.82 9.74
N GLU A 195 14.42 -18.76 8.81
CA GLU A 195 14.46 -18.48 7.36
C GLU A 195 13.09 -18.11 6.79
N LEU A 196 12.02 -18.44 7.52
CA LEU A 196 10.65 -18.13 7.12
C LEU A 196 10.17 -16.77 7.65
N VAL A 197 10.98 -16.07 8.45
CA VAL A 197 10.62 -14.75 8.99
C VAL A 197 10.39 -13.76 7.84
N GLY A 198 9.24 -13.08 7.88
CA GLY A 198 8.79 -12.17 6.82
C GLY A 198 7.92 -12.83 5.75
N ASN A 199 7.82 -14.16 5.71
CA ASN A 199 6.83 -14.88 4.89
C ASN A 199 5.49 -15.00 5.64
N SER A 200 4.43 -15.40 4.93
CA SER A 200 3.12 -15.63 5.54
C SER A 200 2.69 -17.10 5.50
N ILE A 201 2.08 -17.56 6.59
CA ILE A 201 1.39 -18.85 6.67
C ILE A 201 0.04 -18.71 5.97
N TYR A 202 -0.31 -19.72 5.18
CA TYR A 202 -1.65 -19.90 4.68
C TYR A 202 -2.30 -21.13 5.29
N VAL A 203 -3.63 -21.09 5.40
CA VAL A 203 -4.48 -22.18 5.87
C VAL A 203 -5.56 -22.38 4.83
N ALA A 204 -5.67 -23.59 4.30
CA ALA A 204 -6.72 -23.98 3.37
C ALA A 204 -7.60 -25.02 4.06
N VAL A 205 -8.91 -24.79 4.09
CA VAL A 205 -9.90 -25.65 4.74
C VAL A 205 -10.99 -26.00 3.74
N GLY A 206 -11.26 -27.29 3.54
CA GLY A 206 -12.42 -27.81 2.84
C GLY A 206 -13.41 -28.39 3.83
N VAL A 207 -14.62 -27.83 3.89
CA VAL A 207 -15.70 -28.32 4.75
C VAL A 207 -16.69 -29.12 3.92
N LEU A 208 -16.92 -30.37 4.31
CA LEU A 208 -17.89 -31.28 3.72
C LEU A 208 -19.08 -31.41 4.68
N THR A 209 -20.30 -31.28 4.18
CA THR A 209 -21.52 -31.48 4.99
C THR A 209 -21.64 -32.94 5.47
N GLU A 210 -22.35 -33.18 6.56
CA GLU A 210 -22.63 -34.55 7.04
C GLU A 210 -23.34 -35.41 5.98
N SER A 211 -24.20 -34.80 5.16
CA SER A 211 -24.86 -35.45 4.02
C SER A 211 -23.88 -35.89 2.92
N GLY A 212 -22.63 -35.43 2.95
CA GLY A 212 -21.58 -35.72 1.97
C GLY A 212 -21.82 -35.12 0.58
N GLY A 213 -22.91 -34.36 0.39
CA GLY A 213 -23.32 -33.84 -0.91
C GLY A 213 -22.59 -32.56 -1.33
N GLU A 214 -22.06 -31.79 -0.38
CA GLU A 214 -21.58 -30.43 -0.63
C GLU A 214 -20.27 -30.14 0.08
N MET A 215 -19.30 -29.61 -0.67
CA MET A 215 -17.98 -29.22 -0.15
C MET A 215 -17.69 -27.75 -0.46
N VAL A 216 -17.27 -26.98 0.55
CA VAL A 216 -16.90 -25.57 0.41
C VAL A 216 -15.47 -25.37 0.91
N GLU A 217 -14.65 -24.71 0.08
CA GLU A 217 -13.27 -24.37 0.41
C GLU A 217 -13.13 -22.92 0.88
N ALA A 218 -12.33 -22.71 1.93
CA ALA A 218 -11.93 -21.40 2.42
C ALA A 218 -10.42 -21.34 2.62
N GLU A 219 -9.82 -20.18 2.34
CA GLU A 219 -8.38 -19.98 2.48
C GLU A 219 -8.06 -18.66 3.18
N LEU A 220 -7.14 -18.72 4.15
CA LEU A 220 -6.58 -17.57 4.84
C LEU A 220 -5.08 -17.47 4.54
N ARG A 221 -4.56 -16.31 4.10
CA ARG A 221 -3.15 -16.13 3.68
C ARG A 221 -2.36 -15.07 4.47
N SER A 222 -2.97 -14.46 5.48
CA SER A 222 -2.51 -13.20 6.09
C SER A 222 -1.75 -13.36 7.41
N ILE A 223 -1.38 -14.58 7.81
CA ILE A 223 -0.72 -14.82 9.09
C ILE A 223 0.79 -14.68 8.91
N GLN A 224 1.39 -13.60 9.40
CA GLN A 224 2.84 -13.39 9.21
C GLN A 224 3.69 -14.19 10.20
N ILE A 225 4.84 -14.69 9.73
CA ILE A 225 5.85 -15.31 10.59
C ILE A 225 6.82 -14.23 11.07
N VAL A 226 6.87 -14.01 12.37
CA VAL A 226 7.65 -12.93 12.98
C VAL A 226 8.56 -13.42 14.09
N GLN A 227 9.73 -12.79 14.21
CA GLN A 227 10.66 -13.01 15.32
C GLN A 227 10.37 -12.11 16.51
N SER A 228 9.83 -10.92 16.26
CA SER A 228 9.40 -9.97 17.29
C SER A 228 7.95 -9.58 17.01
N PRO A 229 7.11 -9.36 18.04
CA PRO A 229 5.75 -8.88 17.83
C PRO A 229 5.69 -7.43 17.34
N TYR A 230 6.81 -6.72 17.27
CA TYR A 230 6.85 -5.34 16.77
C TYR A 230 7.88 -5.19 15.64
N THR A 231 7.64 -4.21 14.77
CA THR A 231 8.60 -3.76 13.74
C THR A 231 8.89 -2.28 13.96
N ILE A 232 10.17 -1.93 14.05
CA ILE A 232 10.63 -0.55 14.23
C ILE A 232 11.07 0.03 12.88
N THR A 233 10.64 1.25 12.55
CA THR A 233 11.13 1.99 11.39
C THR A 233 11.49 3.45 11.74
N PHE A 234 12.43 4.02 10.98
CA PHE A 234 12.89 5.41 11.13
C PHE A 234 12.43 6.32 9.98
N LYS A 235 11.28 6.00 9.34
CA LYS A 235 10.82 6.68 8.12
C LYS A 235 10.70 8.20 8.27
N LYS A 236 10.32 8.67 9.47
CA LYS A 236 10.07 10.08 9.79
C LYS A 236 11.24 10.77 10.50
N THR A 237 12.37 10.08 10.68
CA THR A 237 13.58 10.68 11.28
C THR A 237 14.47 11.31 10.19
N PRO A 238 14.90 12.57 10.32
CA PRO A 238 15.87 13.19 9.42
C PRO A 238 17.19 12.41 9.39
N LYS A 239 17.85 12.33 8.23
CA LYS A 239 19.16 11.66 8.12
C LYS A 239 20.32 12.52 8.62
N TYR A 240 20.10 13.83 8.70
CA TYR A 240 21.13 14.80 9.04
C TYR A 240 20.77 15.59 10.30
N PHE A 241 21.72 15.71 11.23
CA PHE A 241 21.57 16.46 12.47
C PHE A 241 22.49 17.69 12.49
N LYS A 242 22.21 18.68 13.36
CA LYS A 242 23.02 19.89 13.48
C LYS A 242 23.94 19.81 14.71
N PRO A 243 25.27 19.88 14.55
CA PRO A 243 26.21 19.74 15.67
C PRO A 243 25.99 20.73 16.82
N GLY A 244 25.83 20.17 18.03
CA GLY A 244 25.62 20.93 19.27
C GLY A 244 24.26 21.63 19.35
N MET A 245 23.27 21.09 18.65
CA MET A 245 21.83 21.23 18.93
C MET A 245 21.28 19.85 19.29
N SER A 246 20.12 19.81 19.94
CA SER A 246 19.37 18.58 20.18
C SER A 246 18.91 17.96 18.86
N PHE A 247 18.99 16.62 18.75
CA PHE A 247 18.51 15.89 17.58
C PHE A 247 17.30 15.03 17.94
N ASP A 248 16.16 15.33 17.32
CA ASP A 248 14.92 14.60 17.54
C ASP A 248 14.81 13.39 16.62
N VAL A 249 14.80 12.22 17.23
CA VAL A 249 14.63 10.90 16.60
C VAL A 249 13.17 10.50 16.70
N ALA A 250 12.51 10.35 15.56
CA ALA A 250 11.13 9.88 15.46
C ALA A 250 11.09 8.39 15.07
N VAL A 251 10.81 7.55 16.06
CA VAL A 251 10.74 6.10 15.90
C VAL A 251 9.29 5.68 15.70
N GLU A 252 9.00 4.98 14.61
CA GLU A 252 7.69 4.39 14.35
C GLU A 252 7.71 2.90 14.73
N VAL A 253 6.75 2.49 15.56
CA VAL A 253 6.57 1.09 15.97
C VAL A 253 5.25 0.58 15.42
N LEU A 254 5.33 -0.51 14.65
CA LEU A 254 4.18 -1.15 14.02
C LEU A 254 4.01 -2.57 14.57
N ASN A 255 2.76 -3.00 14.65
CA ASN A 255 2.38 -4.39 14.84
C ASN A 255 2.65 -5.20 13.54
N PRO A 256 2.63 -6.55 13.59
CA PRO A 256 2.91 -7.40 12.43
C PRO A 256 1.87 -7.26 11.31
N ASP A 257 0.67 -6.79 11.64
CA ASP A 257 -0.39 -6.49 10.69
C ASP A 257 -0.22 -5.11 10.01
N GLY A 258 0.81 -4.34 10.39
CA GLY A 258 1.09 -3.00 9.90
C GLY A 258 0.32 -1.89 10.62
N THR A 259 -0.46 -2.20 11.66
CA THR A 259 -1.14 -1.20 12.48
C THR A 259 -0.16 -0.52 13.46
N PRO A 260 -0.36 0.75 13.83
CA PRO A 260 0.51 1.41 14.81
C PRO A 260 0.40 0.77 16.21
N ALA A 261 1.55 0.54 16.85
CA ALA A 261 1.59 -0.03 18.20
C ALA A 261 1.55 1.08 19.25
N ILE A 262 0.50 1.12 20.08
CA ILE A 262 0.23 2.19 21.05
C ILE A 262 0.75 1.79 22.42
N GLY A 263 1.39 2.72 23.14
CA GLY A 263 1.80 2.50 24.54
C GLY A 263 3.05 1.62 24.72
N VAL A 264 3.82 1.38 23.66
CA VAL A 264 5.03 0.56 23.70
C VAL A 264 6.21 1.43 24.11
N ALA A 265 6.95 1.01 25.13
CA ALA A 265 8.18 1.67 25.53
C ALA A 265 9.30 1.40 24.51
N VAL A 266 10.02 2.44 24.10
CA VAL A 266 11.16 2.36 23.19
C VAL A 266 12.36 3.03 23.86
N VAL A 267 13.49 2.34 23.84
CA VAL A 267 14.78 2.82 24.34
C VAL A 267 15.70 3.07 23.16
N VAL A 268 16.29 4.27 23.11
CA VAL A 268 17.24 4.64 22.06
C VAL A 268 18.66 4.75 22.63
N ALA A 269 19.61 4.14 21.93
CA ALA A 269 21.03 4.26 22.17
C ALA A 269 21.70 5.02 21.01
N PRO A 270 22.70 5.89 21.27
CA PRO A 270 23.28 6.23 22.57
C PRO A 270 22.42 7.23 23.37
N GLY A 271 22.50 7.17 24.70
CA GLY A 271 21.75 8.04 25.62
C GLY A 271 20.77 7.30 26.55
N ARG A 272 20.34 6.08 26.19
CA ARG A 272 19.35 5.28 26.93
C ARG A 272 18.09 6.09 27.31
N VAL A 273 17.69 6.98 26.42
CA VAL A 273 16.46 7.76 26.58
C VAL A 273 15.29 6.84 26.28
N GLN A 274 14.28 6.87 27.14
CA GLN A 274 13.07 6.06 27.00
C GLN A 274 11.88 6.97 26.68
N ALA A 275 11.09 6.56 25.70
CA ALA A 275 9.81 7.18 25.36
C ALA A 275 8.76 6.11 25.13
N VAL A 276 7.49 6.52 25.15
CA VAL A 276 6.35 5.64 24.91
C VAL A 276 5.68 6.07 23.61
N THR A 277 5.24 5.10 22.81
CA THR A 277 4.57 5.38 21.54
C THR A 277 3.18 5.98 21.73
N ALA A 278 2.87 7.00 20.94
CA ALA A 278 1.56 7.66 20.88
C ALA A 278 0.53 6.83 20.09
N ALA A 279 -0.68 7.37 19.90
CA ALA A 279 -1.77 6.67 19.19
C ALA A 279 -1.45 6.37 17.72
N ASN A 280 -0.62 7.20 17.08
CA ASN A 280 -0.04 6.97 15.77
C ASN A 280 1.16 6.01 15.75
N GLY A 281 1.48 5.36 16.87
CA GLY A 281 2.61 4.42 16.99
C GLY A 281 4.00 5.06 16.95
N MET A 282 4.08 6.39 17.06
CA MET A 282 5.36 7.10 17.05
C MET A 282 5.84 7.44 18.46
N ALA A 283 7.15 7.34 18.66
CA ALA A 283 7.86 7.87 19.82
C ALA A 283 8.90 8.89 19.34
N LYS A 284 8.83 10.12 19.85
CA LYS A 284 9.86 11.15 19.63
C LYS A 284 10.84 11.13 20.80
N LEU A 285 12.14 11.05 20.49
CA LEU A 285 13.22 11.02 21.48
C LEU A 285 14.30 12.01 21.10
N THR A 286 14.76 12.80 22.05
CA THR A 286 15.83 13.76 21.81
C THR A 286 17.18 13.17 22.21
N VAL A 287 18.16 13.21 21.31
CA VAL A 287 19.52 12.71 21.52
C VAL A 287 20.52 13.83 21.25
N ASN A 288 21.53 13.95 22.10
CA ASN A 288 22.62 14.91 21.90
C ASN A 288 23.75 14.24 21.11
N ALA A 289 24.09 14.80 19.95
CA ALA A 289 25.12 14.25 19.06
C ALA A 289 26.17 15.32 18.71
N ALA A 290 27.45 14.95 18.79
CA ALA A 290 28.58 15.80 18.40
C ALA A 290 29.25 15.37 17.09
N ALA A 291 29.13 14.09 16.71
CA ALA A 291 29.71 13.49 15.51
C ALA A 291 28.73 12.46 14.89
N SER A 292 29.13 11.80 13.80
CA SER A 292 28.30 10.77 13.15
C SER A 292 27.78 9.75 14.17
N LEU A 293 26.46 9.57 14.23
CA LEU A 293 25.80 8.81 15.28
C LEU A 293 25.12 7.57 14.72
N ALA A 294 25.53 6.39 15.17
CA ALA A 294 24.76 5.16 14.97
C ALA A 294 23.70 5.07 16.08
N ILE A 295 22.44 5.25 15.70
CA ILE A 295 21.29 5.27 16.60
C ILE A 295 20.61 3.92 16.51
N THR A 296 20.50 3.22 17.64
CA THR A 296 19.79 1.94 17.74
C THR A 296 18.58 2.12 18.64
N ALA A 297 17.39 1.92 18.08
CA ALA A 297 16.14 1.88 18.82
C ALA A 297 15.77 0.44 19.14
N ARG A 298 15.31 0.19 20.37
CA ARG A 298 14.87 -1.12 20.85
C ARG A 298 13.57 -0.97 21.65
N THR A 299 12.58 -1.82 21.38
CA THR A 299 11.35 -1.86 22.21
C THR A 299 11.68 -2.45 23.58
N ASN A 300 11.20 -1.86 24.68
CA ASN A 300 11.38 -2.36 26.04
C ASN A 300 10.03 -2.70 26.69
N ASP A 301 9.31 -3.65 26.09
CA ASP A 301 8.05 -4.15 26.61
C ASP A 301 8.30 -5.14 27.77
N PRO A 302 7.75 -4.93 28.97
CA PRO A 302 7.94 -5.82 30.12
C PRO A 302 7.42 -7.24 29.90
N HIS A 303 6.44 -7.43 29.02
CA HIS A 303 5.83 -8.74 28.76
C HIS A 303 6.63 -9.59 27.77
N ILE A 304 7.70 -9.04 27.20
CA ILE A 304 8.50 -9.66 26.15
C ILE A 304 9.92 -9.89 26.65
N SER A 305 10.44 -11.10 26.45
CA SER A 305 11.83 -11.40 26.81
C SER A 305 12.80 -10.54 25.98
N HIS A 306 13.97 -10.24 26.56
CA HIS A 306 14.93 -9.33 25.94
C HIS A 306 15.26 -9.72 24.48
N GLU A 307 15.49 -11.00 24.19
CA GLU A 307 15.83 -11.51 22.85
C GLU A 307 14.72 -11.30 21.80
N LYS A 308 13.46 -11.15 22.22
CA LYS A 308 12.29 -10.99 21.35
C LYS A 308 11.91 -9.55 21.10
N GLN A 309 12.64 -8.62 21.71
CA GLN A 309 12.45 -7.20 21.49
C GLN A 309 12.90 -6.80 20.08
N ALA A 310 12.10 -5.99 19.41
CA ALA A 310 12.44 -5.45 18.11
C ALA A 310 13.62 -4.49 18.25
N SER A 311 14.54 -4.51 17.30
CA SER A 311 15.63 -3.54 17.23
C SER A 311 15.85 -3.09 15.80
N ALA A 312 16.15 -1.81 15.63
CA ALA A 312 16.51 -1.22 14.36
C ALA A 312 17.62 -0.19 14.57
N THR A 313 18.54 -0.11 13.62
CA THR A 313 19.66 0.84 13.65
C THR A 313 19.62 1.75 12.44
N MET A 314 19.90 3.03 12.65
CA MET A 314 20.13 4.03 11.60
C MET A 314 21.41 4.80 11.87
N VAL A 315 21.96 5.45 10.85
CA VAL A 315 23.12 6.35 10.99
C VAL A 315 22.70 7.76 10.63
N ALA A 316 22.90 8.69 11.56
CA ALA A 316 22.69 10.12 11.36
C ALA A 316 24.03 10.83 11.14
N LEU A 317 24.08 11.69 10.12
CA LEU A 317 25.28 12.43 9.72
C LEU A 317 25.18 13.90 10.11
N PRO A 318 26.30 14.58 10.41
CA PRO A 318 26.26 16.01 10.73
C PRO A 318 26.00 16.86 9.46
N TYR A 319 25.27 17.95 9.64
CA TYR A 319 25.11 19.01 8.64
C TYR A 319 26.45 19.71 8.37
N THR A 320 26.80 19.87 7.10
CA THR A 320 28.05 20.48 6.68
C THR A 320 27.86 21.95 6.32
N THR A 321 28.60 22.83 7.01
CA THR A 321 28.61 24.29 6.80
C THR A 321 30.04 24.83 6.96
N GLN A 322 30.37 25.90 6.24
CA GLN A 322 31.66 26.57 6.32
C GLN A 322 31.73 27.53 7.51
N SER A 323 30.66 28.28 7.76
CA SER A 323 30.54 29.28 8.83
C SER A 323 30.24 28.70 10.22
N LYS A 324 30.09 27.37 10.36
CA LYS A 324 29.65 26.70 11.59
C LYS A 324 28.34 27.29 12.16
N SER A 325 27.50 27.82 11.27
CA SER A 325 26.22 28.42 11.61
C SER A 325 25.08 27.50 11.21
N TYR A 326 24.06 27.41 12.06
CA TYR A 326 22.96 26.45 11.93
C TYR A 326 21.62 27.12 12.23
N ILE A 327 20.57 26.60 11.60
CA ILE A 327 19.18 26.82 11.98
C ILE A 327 18.55 25.47 12.25
N HIS A 328 17.73 25.40 13.30
CA HIS A 328 16.95 24.22 13.62
C HIS A 328 15.49 24.61 13.78
N ILE A 329 14.61 23.87 13.10
CA ILE A 329 13.16 24.02 13.22
C ILE A 329 12.65 22.99 14.23
N GLY A 330 12.29 23.46 15.43
CA GLY A 330 11.66 22.66 16.47
C GLY A 330 10.14 22.64 16.33
N VAL A 331 9.54 21.45 16.40
CA VAL A 331 8.08 21.24 16.30
C VAL A 331 7.61 20.28 17.40
N ASP A 332 6.94 20.83 18.42
CA ASP A 332 6.59 20.13 19.66
C ASP A 332 5.38 19.19 19.54
N THR A 333 4.56 19.30 18.49
CA THR A 333 3.31 18.53 18.40
C THR A 333 3.52 17.16 17.76
N ALA A 334 2.97 16.10 18.38
CA ALA A 334 3.05 14.72 17.88
C ALA A 334 1.90 14.36 16.91
N GLU A 335 0.74 15.02 17.03
CA GLU A 335 -0.42 14.86 16.14
C GLU A 335 -1.07 16.22 15.90
N LEU A 336 -1.39 16.53 14.65
CA LEU A 336 -2.03 17.79 14.25
C LEU A 336 -3.38 17.51 13.59
N LYS A 337 -4.38 18.33 13.93
CA LYS A 337 -5.70 18.33 13.31
C LYS A 337 -5.91 19.63 12.54
N LEU A 338 -6.85 19.60 11.61
CA LEU A 338 -7.30 20.79 10.89
C LEU A 338 -7.77 21.87 11.87
N GLY A 339 -7.27 23.09 11.69
CA GLY A 339 -7.58 24.24 12.55
C GLY A 339 -6.69 24.39 13.78
N ASP A 340 -5.81 23.42 14.07
CA ASP A 340 -4.85 23.56 15.17
C ASP A 340 -3.80 24.64 14.85
N ASN A 341 -3.33 25.33 15.90
CA ASN A 341 -2.24 26.30 15.79
C ASN A 341 -0.91 25.63 16.12
N LEU A 342 -0.12 25.34 15.08
CA LEU A 342 1.20 24.77 15.20
C LEU A 342 2.18 25.83 15.70
N LYS A 343 2.80 25.58 16.87
CA LYS A 343 3.90 26.36 17.40
C LYS A 343 5.21 25.80 16.87
N ILE A 344 5.99 26.66 16.22
CA ILE A 344 7.28 26.33 15.61
C ILE A 344 8.34 27.18 16.32
N SER A 345 9.44 26.58 16.72
CA SER A 345 10.59 27.29 17.29
C SER A 345 11.75 27.26 16.32
N LEU A 346 12.15 28.41 15.78
CA LEU A 346 13.39 28.52 15.01
C LEU A 346 14.53 28.79 15.98
N ILE A 347 15.45 27.85 16.11
CA ILE A 347 16.61 27.93 16.99
C ILE A 347 17.83 28.20 16.12
N LEU A 348 18.51 29.31 16.39
CA LEU A 348 19.69 29.75 15.66
C LEU A 348 20.95 29.46 16.46
N LYS A 349 22.00 29.00 15.79
CA LYS A 349 23.34 28.94 16.36
C LYS A 349 24.30 29.55 15.36
N ARG A 350 24.87 30.71 15.73
CA ARG A 350 25.70 31.53 14.87
C ARG A 350 26.98 31.92 15.59
N GLN A 351 28.06 32.12 14.85
CA GLN A 351 29.29 32.72 15.37
C GLN A 351 29.26 34.26 15.27
N ASP A 352 28.65 34.79 14.21
CA ASP A 352 28.57 36.22 13.94
C ASP A 352 27.26 36.82 14.45
N ASN A 353 27.33 38.04 15.01
CA ASN A 353 26.20 38.66 15.73
C ASN A 353 25.59 39.86 14.98
N HIS A 354 25.44 39.73 13.66
CA HIS A 354 24.78 40.71 12.80
C HIS A 354 23.26 40.48 12.72
N ASP A 355 22.52 41.51 12.29
CA ASP A 355 21.08 41.41 12.06
C ASP A 355 20.84 40.59 10.80
N ILE A 356 19.94 39.61 10.89
CA ILE A 356 19.70 38.64 9.81
C ILE A 356 18.21 38.60 9.47
N ASP A 357 17.93 38.54 8.17
CA ASP A 357 16.58 38.33 7.67
C ASP A 357 16.36 36.83 7.39
N ILE A 358 15.52 36.20 8.21
CA ILE A 358 15.15 34.79 8.06
C ILE A 358 13.89 34.72 7.22
N THR A 359 13.93 33.91 6.16
CA THR A 359 12.77 33.61 5.33
C THR A 359 12.28 32.22 5.66
N TYR A 360 10.97 32.09 5.93
CA TYR A 360 10.32 30.80 6.07
C TYR A 360 9.29 30.60 4.96
N LEU A 361 9.21 29.36 4.50
CA LEU A 361 8.37 28.91 3.39
C LEU A 361 7.60 27.69 3.88
N VAL A 362 6.29 27.68 3.67
CA VAL A 362 5.42 26.54 3.92
C VAL A 362 4.95 26.01 2.57
N ARG A 363 5.24 24.74 2.34
CA ARG A 363 4.94 24.05 1.10
C ARG A 363 4.11 22.82 1.40
N ASP A 364 3.04 22.62 0.66
CA ASP A 364 2.21 21.43 0.75
C ASP A 364 2.43 20.51 -0.48
N ILE A 365 2.05 19.24 -0.38
CA ILE A 365 2.18 18.25 -1.45
C ILE A 365 1.19 18.48 -2.62
N LEU A 366 -0.08 18.76 -2.32
CA LEU A 366 -1.14 19.11 -3.26
C LEU A 366 -0.87 20.42 -4.02
N SER A 367 -0.10 21.33 -3.42
CA SER A 367 0.23 22.64 -4.01
C SER A 367 1.19 22.59 -5.23
N ARG A 368 1.65 21.41 -5.65
CA ARG A 368 2.51 21.21 -6.86
C ARG A 368 3.79 22.06 -6.87
N GLY A 369 4.38 22.27 -5.71
CA GLY A 369 5.56 23.13 -5.57
C GLY A 369 5.25 24.62 -5.45
N GLN A 370 3.98 25.02 -5.41
CA GLN A 370 3.59 26.35 -4.97
C GLN A 370 3.74 26.47 -3.45
N LEU A 371 3.97 27.70 -2.98
CA LEU A 371 4.09 27.97 -1.56
C LEU A 371 2.71 28.32 -1.02
N VAL A 372 2.23 27.55 -0.04
CA VAL A 372 0.96 27.83 0.66
C VAL A 372 1.10 29.12 1.49
N LYS A 373 2.27 29.31 2.10
CA LYS A 373 2.56 30.50 2.89
C LYS A 373 4.05 30.82 2.82
N ASN A 374 4.39 32.09 2.79
CA ASN A 374 5.76 32.56 2.99
C ASN A 374 5.76 33.73 3.97
N GLY A 375 6.92 34.00 4.57
CA GLY A 375 7.11 35.21 5.36
C GLY A 375 8.57 35.44 5.69
N ARG A 376 8.85 36.65 6.17
CA ARG A 376 10.18 37.07 6.60
C ARG A 376 10.14 37.56 8.03
N TYR A 377 11.15 37.19 8.79
CA TYR A 377 11.37 37.65 10.16
C TYR A 377 12.75 38.29 10.24
N LYS A 378 12.78 39.54 10.72
CA LYS A 378 14.02 40.24 11.02
C LYS A 378 14.42 39.89 12.44
N THR A 379 15.61 39.32 12.62
CA THR A 379 16.14 38.98 13.93
C THR A 379 17.17 40.01 14.36
N THR A 380 17.04 40.47 15.60
CA THR A 380 18.02 41.34 16.27
C THR A 380 19.17 40.53 16.88
N ARG A 381 20.27 41.21 17.21
CA ARG A 381 21.54 40.60 17.66
C ARG A 381 21.46 39.62 18.84
N ASP A 382 20.42 39.64 19.66
CA ASP A 382 20.32 38.79 20.86
C ASP A 382 19.24 37.68 20.77
N GLN A 383 18.50 37.59 19.66
CA GLN A 383 17.42 36.62 19.51
C GLN A 383 17.95 35.28 18.96
N ILE A 384 18.03 34.28 19.84
CA ILE A 384 18.45 32.90 19.53
C ILE A 384 17.26 32.01 19.17
N LEU A 385 16.07 32.32 19.68
CA LEU A 385 14.85 31.54 19.48
C LEU A 385 13.72 32.45 18.96
N ILE A 386 13.12 32.06 17.83
CA ILE A 386 12.00 32.78 17.22
C ILE A 386 10.78 31.87 17.23
N PRO A 387 9.73 32.19 17.99
CA PRO A 387 8.48 31.44 17.96
C PRO A 387 7.63 31.90 16.78
N LEU A 388 7.20 30.95 15.94
CA LEU A 388 6.22 31.16 14.88
C LEU A 388 4.97 30.35 15.20
N THR A 389 3.81 30.90 14.83
CA THR A 389 2.54 30.17 14.90
C THR A 389 1.95 30.06 13.50
N VAL A 390 1.68 28.83 13.07
CA VAL A 390 1.06 28.52 11.78
C VAL A 390 -0.23 27.76 12.03
N THR A 391 -1.35 28.31 11.59
CA THR A 391 -2.65 27.61 11.65
C THR A 391 -2.71 26.58 10.52
N VAL A 392 -3.04 25.33 10.87
CA VAL A 392 -3.15 24.23 9.91
C VAL A 392 -4.44 24.39 9.09
N THR A 393 -4.29 24.62 7.78
CA THR A 393 -5.40 24.78 6.83
C THR A 393 -5.71 23.47 6.08
N LYS A 394 -6.84 23.43 5.37
CA LYS A 394 -7.25 22.26 4.56
C LYS A 394 -6.28 21.93 3.43
N GLU A 395 -5.53 22.93 2.98
CA GLU A 395 -4.53 22.84 1.91
C GLU A 395 -3.19 22.29 2.41
N MET A 396 -3.09 21.88 3.67
CA MET A 396 -1.88 21.28 4.26
C MET A 396 -2.03 19.76 4.49
N LEU A 397 -3.08 19.16 3.89
CA LEU A 397 -3.38 17.73 4.00
C LEU A 397 -2.79 16.95 2.82
N PRO A 398 -2.30 15.72 3.03
CA PRO A 398 -2.22 15.01 4.32
C PRO A 398 -0.98 15.42 5.13
N SER A 399 0.02 16.00 4.48
CA SER A 399 1.26 16.44 5.11
C SER A 399 1.87 17.62 4.35
N PHE A 400 2.72 18.39 5.04
CA PHE A 400 3.36 19.58 4.50
C PHE A 400 4.80 19.73 4.99
N ARG A 401 5.58 20.56 4.31
CA ARG A 401 6.99 20.85 4.60
C ARG A 401 7.15 22.32 4.96
N ILE A 402 7.89 22.57 6.03
CA ILE A 402 8.34 23.92 6.40
C ILE A 402 9.83 24.01 6.10
N ILE A 403 10.24 25.04 5.39
CA ILE A 403 11.63 25.34 5.08
C ILE A 403 11.94 26.72 5.65
N ALA A 404 13.04 26.85 6.39
CA ALA A 404 13.53 28.14 6.87
C ALA A 404 14.99 28.31 6.49
N TYR A 405 15.37 29.49 6.02
CA TYR A 405 16.74 29.80 5.65
C TYR A 405 17.10 31.26 5.91
N TYR A 406 18.39 31.52 6.02
CA TYR A 406 18.95 32.87 6.07
C TYR A 406 20.29 32.94 5.34
N HIS A 407 20.76 34.15 5.09
CA HIS A 407 22.04 34.40 4.42
C HIS A 407 23.05 34.85 5.47
N THR A 408 24.25 34.27 5.39
CA THR A 408 25.40 34.69 6.19
C THR A 408 26.22 35.74 5.42
N ASP A 409 27.08 36.47 6.12
CA ASP A 409 27.98 37.47 5.51
C ASP A 409 29.03 36.83 4.57
N GLY A 410 29.30 35.53 4.75
CA GLY A 410 30.25 34.75 3.95
C GLY A 410 29.68 34.19 2.64
N ASN A 411 28.59 34.75 2.10
CA ASN A 411 27.89 34.24 0.91
C ASN A 411 27.36 32.79 1.04
N GLU A 412 27.23 32.27 2.26
CA GLU A 412 26.66 30.94 2.54
C GLU A 412 25.18 31.06 2.94
N VAL A 413 24.35 30.14 2.45
CA VAL A 413 22.94 30.02 2.82
C VAL A 413 22.79 28.87 3.80
N VAL A 414 22.33 29.19 5.01
CA VAL A 414 22.04 28.19 6.06
C VAL A 414 20.54 27.94 6.05
N SER A 415 20.15 26.67 6.01
CA SER A 415 18.75 26.27 5.88
C SER A 415 18.43 25.01 6.68
N ASP A 416 17.15 24.86 7.01
CA ASP A 416 16.60 23.65 7.58
C ASP A 416 15.19 23.39 7.04
N SER A 417 14.78 22.13 7.04
CA SER A 417 13.44 21.71 6.66
C SER A 417 12.88 20.68 7.62
N VAL A 418 11.57 20.72 7.84
CA VAL A 418 10.84 19.73 8.63
C VAL A 418 9.60 19.29 7.86
N TRP A 419 9.36 17.98 7.80
CA TRP A 419 8.13 17.40 7.31
C TRP A 419 7.16 17.20 8.47
N VAL A 420 5.92 17.65 8.28
CA VAL A 420 4.89 17.66 9.31
C VAL A 420 3.69 16.85 8.81
N ASP A 421 3.35 15.83 9.58
CA ASP A 421 2.22 14.94 9.35
C ASP A 421 0.94 15.52 9.97
N VAL A 422 -0.15 15.54 9.21
CA VAL A 422 -1.46 15.98 9.67
C VAL A 422 -2.39 14.77 9.64
N LYS A 423 -3.31 14.70 10.60
CA LYS A 423 -4.27 13.59 10.65
C LYS A 423 -5.09 13.52 9.35
N ASP A 424 -4.96 12.39 8.65
CA ASP A 424 -5.76 12.02 7.49
C ASP A 424 -7.25 12.28 7.74
N SER A 425 -7.77 13.29 7.06
CA SER A 425 -9.18 13.67 7.10
C SER A 425 -9.61 14.21 5.75
N CYS A 426 -10.92 14.18 5.46
CA CYS A 426 -11.40 14.72 4.20
C CYS A 426 -11.31 16.25 4.25
N MET A 427 -10.90 16.89 3.14
CA MET A 427 -10.93 18.36 3.03
C MET A 427 -12.36 18.92 3.17
N GLY A 428 -13.35 18.12 2.79
CA GLY A 428 -14.78 18.39 2.95
C GLY A 428 -15.47 17.42 3.90
N SER A 429 -16.74 17.70 4.20
CA SER A 429 -17.58 16.82 5.00
C SER A 429 -18.52 16.00 4.11
N LEU A 430 -18.71 14.73 4.43
CA LEU A 430 -19.72 13.86 3.81
C LEU A 430 -20.26 12.92 4.88
N ARG A 431 -21.58 12.94 5.08
CA ARG A 431 -22.29 12.05 6.00
C ARG A 431 -23.44 11.40 5.26
N LEU A 432 -23.67 10.13 5.61
CA LEU A 432 -24.70 9.31 5.01
C LEU A 432 -25.50 8.65 6.13
N GLU A 433 -26.77 8.99 6.23
CA GLU A 433 -27.65 8.52 7.29
C GLU A 433 -28.93 7.93 6.70
N SER A 434 -29.54 6.96 7.40
CA SER A 434 -30.86 6.46 7.03
C SER A 434 -31.90 7.44 7.55
N SER A 435 -32.83 7.87 6.70
CA SER A 435 -33.94 8.74 7.14
C SER A 435 -34.85 8.07 8.17
N LYS A 436 -34.87 6.72 8.21
CA LYS A 436 -35.60 5.90 9.18
C LYS A 436 -34.75 4.71 9.62
N PRO A 437 -33.93 4.83 10.67
CA PRO A 437 -33.07 3.75 11.13
C PRO A 437 -33.91 2.60 11.72
N ALA A 438 -33.76 1.40 11.17
CA ALA A 438 -34.39 0.17 11.63
C ALA A 438 -33.36 -0.98 11.66
N PRO A 439 -33.52 -2.00 12.53
CA PRO A 439 -32.60 -3.14 12.63
C PRO A 439 -32.67 -4.07 11.41
N SER A 440 -33.79 -4.06 10.68
CA SER A 440 -33.98 -4.82 9.45
C SER A 440 -34.88 -4.03 8.49
N TYR A 441 -34.73 -4.30 7.20
CA TYR A 441 -35.52 -3.66 6.14
C TYR A 441 -36.16 -4.74 5.26
N GLU A 442 -37.45 -4.57 4.96
CA GLU A 442 -38.17 -5.49 4.09
C GLU A 442 -37.76 -5.29 2.62
N PRO A 443 -37.59 -6.38 1.84
CA PRO A 443 -37.39 -6.31 0.40
C PRO A 443 -38.53 -5.54 -0.28
N ARG A 444 -38.22 -4.78 -1.34
CA ARG A 444 -39.16 -3.94 -2.11
C ARG A 444 -39.79 -2.76 -1.37
N ARG A 445 -39.39 -2.47 -0.12
CA ARG A 445 -39.78 -1.22 0.54
C ARG A 445 -38.91 -0.05 0.09
N MET A 446 -39.49 1.15 0.18
CA MET A 446 -38.74 2.39 0.03
C MET A 446 -37.82 2.57 1.23
N PHE A 447 -36.59 2.95 0.93
CA PHE A 447 -35.53 3.27 1.87
C PHE A 447 -35.07 4.71 1.60
N GLY A 448 -35.24 5.57 2.60
CA GLY A 448 -34.79 6.96 2.53
C GLY A 448 -33.36 7.09 3.03
N LEU A 449 -32.54 7.79 2.25
CA LEU A 449 -31.14 8.06 2.55
C LEU A 449 -30.91 9.56 2.57
N GLU A 450 -30.37 10.07 3.67
CA GLU A 450 -30.01 11.46 3.85
C GLU A 450 -28.51 11.63 3.57
N ILE A 451 -28.19 12.45 2.57
CA ILE A 451 -26.82 12.72 2.12
C ILE A 451 -26.50 14.17 2.50
N THR A 452 -25.57 14.34 3.43
CA THR A 452 -25.13 15.66 3.89
C THR A 452 -23.69 15.90 3.46
N GLY A 453 -23.43 16.96 2.70
CA GLY A 453 -22.09 17.28 2.23
C GLY A 453 -21.85 18.76 1.96
N ASP A 454 -20.65 19.08 1.49
CA ASP A 454 -20.28 20.45 1.18
C ASP A 454 -21.08 21.01 -0.03
N PRO A 455 -21.49 22.30 -0.02
CA PRO A 455 -22.25 22.89 -1.13
C PRO A 455 -21.51 22.81 -2.47
N GLY A 456 -22.24 22.48 -3.54
CA GLY A 456 -21.71 22.38 -4.91
C GLY A 456 -20.91 21.12 -5.21
N ALA A 457 -20.82 20.17 -4.27
CA ALA A 457 -20.07 18.94 -4.47
C ALA A 457 -20.86 17.88 -5.27
N ALA A 458 -20.14 17.10 -6.07
CA ALA A 458 -20.68 15.95 -6.78
C ALA A 458 -20.48 14.69 -5.94
N VAL A 459 -21.57 13.94 -5.70
CA VAL A 459 -21.56 12.71 -4.90
C VAL A 459 -21.90 11.50 -5.78
N GLY A 460 -20.97 10.55 -5.88
CA GLY A 460 -21.21 9.23 -6.46
C GLY A 460 -21.61 8.24 -5.37
N LEU A 461 -22.71 7.52 -5.57
CA LEU A 461 -23.20 6.53 -4.61
C LEU A 461 -23.21 5.11 -5.21
N VAL A 462 -22.54 4.18 -4.54
CA VAL A 462 -22.53 2.76 -4.91
C VAL A 462 -23.08 1.93 -3.76
N ALA A 463 -24.00 1.01 -4.07
CA ALA A 463 -24.47 0.00 -3.13
C ALA A 463 -23.81 -1.35 -3.45
N VAL A 464 -23.11 -1.92 -2.46
CA VAL A 464 -22.37 -3.17 -2.58
C VAL A 464 -22.90 -4.20 -1.59
N ASP A 465 -23.00 -5.46 -1.99
CA ASP A 465 -23.40 -6.55 -1.10
C ASP A 465 -22.34 -6.76 0.01
N LYS A 466 -22.80 -6.91 1.26
CA LYS A 466 -21.92 -7.12 2.42
C LYS A 466 -20.99 -8.32 2.27
N GLY A 467 -21.44 -9.37 1.57
CA GLY A 467 -20.64 -10.56 1.29
C GLY A 467 -19.40 -10.26 0.46
N VAL A 468 -19.50 -9.37 -0.53
CA VAL A 468 -18.37 -8.91 -1.37
C VAL A 468 -17.41 -8.06 -0.55
N HIS A 469 -17.99 -7.13 0.21
CA HIS A 469 -17.25 -6.11 0.93
C HIS A 469 -16.24 -6.71 1.92
N VAL A 470 -16.56 -7.88 2.49
CA VAL A 470 -15.72 -8.57 3.48
C VAL A 470 -14.70 -9.50 2.83
N LEU A 471 -14.96 -10.04 1.63
CA LEU A 471 -14.13 -11.07 0.99
C LEU A 471 -12.80 -10.54 0.43
N ASN A 472 -12.76 -9.32 -0.10
CA ASN A 472 -11.53 -8.77 -0.71
C ASN A 472 -11.26 -7.31 -0.36
N ASN A 473 -10.70 -7.07 0.83
CA ASN A 473 -10.30 -5.74 1.29
C ASN A 473 -9.07 -5.16 0.57
N LYS A 474 -8.31 -5.97 -0.19
CA LYS A 474 -7.01 -5.55 -0.76
C LYS A 474 -7.16 -4.51 -1.85
N HIS A 475 -8.18 -4.60 -2.70
CA HIS A 475 -8.37 -3.69 -3.83
C HIS A 475 -9.43 -2.61 -3.57
N ARG A 476 -9.97 -2.54 -2.35
CA ARG A 476 -10.95 -1.53 -1.95
C ARG A 476 -10.35 -0.13 -1.94
N LEU A 477 -11.09 0.85 -2.46
CA LEU A 477 -10.75 2.26 -2.30
C LEU A 477 -11.03 2.71 -0.86
N THR A 478 -10.01 3.25 -0.20
CA THR A 478 -10.11 3.85 1.13
C THR A 478 -9.49 5.23 1.08
N GLN A 479 -9.88 6.11 2.00
CA GLN A 479 -9.31 7.45 2.10
C GLN A 479 -7.78 7.40 2.25
N LYS A 480 -7.29 6.51 3.12
CA LYS A 480 -5.86 6.30 3.31
C LYS A 480 -5.14 5.99 2.00
N LYS A 481 -5.69 5.12 1.15
CA LYS A 481 -5.08 4.81 -0.16
C LYS A 481 -5.07 6.00 -1.13
N VAL A 482 -6.05 6.90 -1.03
CA VAL A 482 -6.05 8.14 -1.82
C VAL A 482 -4.93 9.05 -1.32
N TRP A 483 -4.77 9.20 -0.01
CA TRP A 483 -3.68 10.00 0.56
C TRP A 483 -2.31 9.37 0.32
N ASP A 484 -2.14 8.06 0.50
CA ASP A 484 -0.91 7.33 0.17
C ASP A 484 -0.52 7.57 -1.31
N ALA A 485 -1.49 7.58 -2.22
CA ALA A 485 -1.26 7.87 -3.63
C ALA A 485 -0.92 9.35 -3.88
N VAL A 486 -1.45 10.29 -3.10
CA VAL A 486 -1.10 11.71 -3.16
C VAL A 486 0.31 11.95 -2.60
N GLU A 487 0.69 11.29 -1.52
CA GLU A 487 2.01 11.42 -0.90
C GLU A 487 3.13 10.92 -1.82
N GLU A 488 2.86 9.93 -2.68
CA GLU A 488 3.79 9.49 -3.73
C GLU A 488 4.12 10.61 -4.74
N TYR A 489 3.29 11.65 -4.83
CA TYR A 489 3.56 12.85 -5.65
C TYR A 489 4.39 13.92 -4.93
N ASP A 490 4.75 13.75 -3.66
CA ASP A 490 5.69 14.67 -3.01
C ASP A 490 7.02 14.65 -3.75
N THR A 491 7.48 15.82 -4.19
CA THR A 491 8.78 15.97 -4.85
C THR A 491 9.95 15.88 -3.87
N GLY A 492 9.68 15.99 -2.57
CA GLY A 492 10.70 15.87 -1.53
C GLY A 492 11.11 14.42 -1.25
N CYS A 493 12.38 14.22 -0.89
CA CYS A 493 13.01 12.90 -0.78
C CYS A 493 13.26 12.43 0.65
N THR A 494 13.34 13.37 1.59
CA THR A 494 13.65 13.08 2.99
C THR A 494 12.57 13.69 3.89
N PRO A 495 12.35 13.16 5.10
CA PRO A 495 11.40 13.74 6.07
C PRO A 495 11.90 15.05 6.70
N GLY A 496 13.04 15.60 6.27
CA GLY A 496 13.57 16.85 6.78
C GLY A 496 15.09 16.89 6.81
N GLY A 497 15.60 18.09 7.06
CA GLY A 497 17.02 18.41 7.00
C GLY A 497 17.60 18.25 5.59
N GLY A 498 18.93 18.11 5.55
CA GLY A 498 19.71 17.96 4.34
C GLY A 498 21.19 17.90 4.71
N LYS A 499 22.04 17.52 3.75
CA LYS A 499 23.49 17.43 3.98
C LYS A 499 24.10 18.82 4.25
N ASP A 500 23.71 19.79 3.46
CA ASP A 500 24.15 21.19 3.45
C ASP A 500 22.96 22.10 3.10
N GLY A 501 23.20 23.41 3.03
CA GLY A 501 22.14 24.41 2.77
C GLY A 501 21.36 24.17 1.49
N MET A 502 22.05 23.76 0.43
CA MET A 502 21.44 23.45 -0.87
C MET A 502 20.77 22.08 -0.87
N GLY A 503 21.36 21.09 -0.18
CA GLY A 503 20.81 19.76 0.00
C GLY A 503 19.48 19.78 0.72
N VAL A 504 19.24 20.71 1.65
CA VAL A 504 17.92 20.91 2.28
C VAL A 504 16.87 21.32 1.25
N PHE A 505 17.18 22.26 0.36
CA PHE A 505 16.25 22.66 -0.70
C PHE A 505 16.02 21.51 -1.69
N TYR A 506 17.09 20.84 -2.12
CA TYR A 506 17.01 19.69 -3.03
C TYR A 506 16.18 18.54 -2.45
N ASP A 507 16.44 18.16 -1.20
CA ASP A 507 15.72 17.11 -0.49
C ASP A 507 14.27 17.53 -0.16
N ALA A 508 14.03 18.82 -0.01
CA ALA A 508 12.69 19.39 0.08
C ALA A 508 12.01 19.52 -1.28
N GLY A 509 12.65 19.18 -2.41
CA GLY A 509 12.08 19.26 -3.76
C GLY A 509 11.93 20.69 -4.30
N LEU A 510 12.83 21.59 -3.91
CA LEU A 510 12.90 22.98 -4.34
C LEU A 510 14.21 23.25 -5.11
N LEU A 511 14.12 24.11 -6.13
CA LEU A 511 15.26 24.68 -6.82
C LEU A 511 15.56 26.06 -6.19
N PHE A 512 16.79 26.26 -5.76
CA PHE A 512 17.27 27.54 -5.23
C PHE A 512 18.45 28.02 -6.08
N GLU A 513 18.35 29.26 -6.56
CA GLU A 513 19.43 29.96 -7.26
C GLU A 513 19.62 31.33 -6.63
N SER A 514 20.89 31.69 -6.39
CA SER A 514 21.29 32.98 -5.87
C SER A 514 22.56 33.43 -6.58
N ASN A 515 22.81 34.74 -6.60
CA ASN A 515 24.06 35.32 -7.07
C ASN A 515 25.23 35.03 -6.12
N THR A 516 24.96 34.72 -4.85
CA THR A 516 25.98 34.55 -3.81
C THR A 516 26.37 33.10 -3.54
N ALA A 517 25.44 32.16 -3.68
CA ALA A 517 25.67 30.76 -3.36
C ALA A 517 25.55 29.88 -4.61
N SER A 518 26.33 28.79 -4.64
CA SER A 518 26.15 27.74 -5.65
C SER A 518 24.72 27.22 -5.56
N GLY A 519 23.93 27.40 -6.61
CA GLY A 519 22.54 26.95 -6.65
C GLY A 519 22.41 25.44 -6.44
N THR A 520 21.18 25.00 -6.20
CA THR A 520 20.89 23.56 -6.07
C THR A 520 21.21 22.81 -7.36
N PRO A 521 21.73 21.57 -7.28
CA PRO A 521 22.01 20.77 -8.47
C PRO A 521 20.73 20.52 -9.27
N TYR A 522 20.84 20.54 -10.60
CA TYR A 522 19.72 20.28 -11.49
C TYR A 522 19.23 18.84 -11.30
N ARG A 523 17.91 18.68 -11.17
CA ARG A 523 17.29 17.39 -10.94
C ARG A 523 16.80 16.79 -12.27
N PRO A 524 17.40 15.69 -12.76
CA PRO A 524 16.99 15.07 -14.02
C PRO A 524 15.66 14.31 -13.91
N ASP A 525 15.35 13.73 -12.74
CA ASP A 525 14.18 12.89 -12.50
C ASP A 525 13.33 13.38 -11.34
N LEU A 526 12.00 13.31 -11.48
CA LEU A 526 11.05 13.62 -10.39
C LEU A 526 11.16 12.62 -9.24
N ASN A 527 11.59 11.39 -9.50
CA ASN A 527 11.77 10.38 -8.47
C ASN A 527 13.09 10.59 -7.73
N CYS A 528 13.06 10.37 -6.42
CA CYS A 528 14.26 10.43 -5.61
C CYS A 528 15.19 9.26 -5.97
N PRO A 529 16.52 9.47 -6.02
CA PRO A 529 17.46 8.40 -6.27
C PRO A 529 17.34 7.35 -5.17
N ALA A 530 16.67 6.24 -5.49
CA ALA A 530 16.61 5.10 -4.60
C ALA A 530 18.01 4.49 -4.50
N HIS A 531 18.42 4.05 -3.30
CA HIS A 531 19.51 3.10 -3.20
C HIS A 531 19.09 1.87 -4.01
N SER A 532 19.73 1.66 -5.16
CA SER A 532 19.56 0.47 -5.98
C SER A 532 19.75 -0.72 -5.05
N ARG A 533 18.64 -1.37 -4.68
CA ARG A 533 18.70 -2.73 -4.15
C ARG A 533 19.35 -3.50 -5.28
N ARG A 534 20.62 -3.89 -5.09
CA ARG A 534 21.29 -4.88 -5.92
C ARG A 534 20.30 -6.03 -6.08
N LYS A 535 19.74 -6.18 -7.29
CA LYS A 535 19.05 -7.41 -7.67
C LYS A 535 20.02 -8.53 -7.34
N ARG A 536 19.67 -9.39 -6.38
CA ARG A 536 20.46 -10.60 -6.11
C ARG A 536 20.45 -11.41 -7.40
N ALA A 537 21.63 -11.86 -7.80
CA ALA A 537 21.83 -12.67 -8.99
C ALA A 537 20.91 -13.90 -8.94
N ALA A 538 20.18 -14.11 -10.02
CA ALA A 538 19.35 -15.29 -10.21
C ALA A 538 20.28 -16.47 -10.54
N THR A 539 20.68 -17.23 -9.53
CA THR A 539 21.62 -18.36 -9.68
C THR A 539 21.04 -19.56 -10.46
N ASN A 540 19.75 -19.53 -10.86
CA ASN A 540 19.18 -20.49 -11.81
C ASN A 540 19.10 -19.97 -13.26
N MET A 541 19.38 -18.68 -13.49
CA MET A 541 19.26 -18.06 -14.81
C MET A 541 20.53 -18.26 -15.67
N ASP A 542 21.71 -18.50 -15.09
CA ASP A 542 22.95 -18.59 -15.88
C ASP A 542 23.06 -19.89 -16.71
N VAL A 543 22.55 -21.03 -16.18
CA VAL A 543 22.57 -22.32 -16.89
C VAL A 543 21.51 -22.37 -18.00
N THR A 544 20.32 -21.86 -17.71
CA THR A 544 19.22 -21.78 -18.70
C THR A 544 19.56 -20.78 -19.81
N THR A 545 20.19 -19.66 -19.48
CA THR A 545 20.59 -18.63 -20.46
C THR A 545 21.78 -19.10 -21.31
N SER A 546 22.76 -19.83 -20.73
CA SER A 546 23.89 -20.37 -21.50
C SER A 546 23.46 -21.46 -22.50
N LEU A 547 22.58 -22.38 -22.11
CA LEU A 547 22.08 -23.42 -23.03
C LEU A 547 21.23 -22.86 -24.16
N VAL A 548 20.39 -21.85 -23.89
CA VAL A 548 19.54 -21.21 -24.89
C VAL A 548 20.35 -20.32 -25.85
N SER A 549 21.44 -19.72 -25.38
CA SER A 549 22.32 -18.88 -26.21
C SER A 549 23.04 -19.62 -27.34
N GLN A 550 23.10 -20.95 -27.28
CA GLN A 550 23.76 -21.78 -28.29
C GLN A 550 22.94 -21.94 -29.59
N TYR A 551 21.65 -21.64 -29.54
CA TYR A 551 20.76 -21.73 -30.71
C TYR A 551 20.53 -20.34 -31.29
N GLN A 552 20.69 -20.21 -32.61
CA GLN A 552 20.39 -18.95 -33.33
C GLN A 552 18.92 -18.86 -33.72
N ASP A 553 18.26 -20.00 -33.95
CA ASP A 553 16.86 -20.09 -34.36
C ASP A 553 15.90 -19.97 -33.16
N GLN A 554 14.85 -19.17 -33.32
CA GLN A 554 13.85 -18.89 -32.29
C GLN A 554 13.07 -20.15 -31.90
N LEU A 555 12.73 -21.00 -32.88
CA LEU A 555 12.02 -22.25 -32.64
C LEU A 555 12.85 -23.21 -31.78
N GLN A 556 14.15 -23.33 -32.08
CA GLN A 556 15.06 -24.19 -31.32
C GLN A 556 15.29 -23.70 -29.88
N ARG A 557 15.28 -22.37 -29.66
CA ARG A 557 15.35 -21.78 -28.31
C ARG A 557 14.14 -22.15 -27.47
N ASP A 558 12.95 -22.03 -28.05
CA ASP A 558 11.69 -22.38 -27.36
C ASP A 558 11.64 -23.88 -27.05
N CYS A 559 12.07 -24.73 -27.99
CA CYS A 559 12.19 -26.18 -27.77
C CYS A 559 13.21 -26.54 -26.67
N CYS A 560 14.34 -25.84 -26.61
CA CYS A 560 15.32 -26.01 -25.53
C CYS A 560 14.73 -25.59 -24.17
N LEU A 561 14.01 -24.47 -24.10
CA LEU A 561 13.32 -24.01 -22.89
C LEU A 561 12.28 -25.03 -22.40
N ASP A 562 11.54 -25.65 -23.31
CA ASP A 562 10.58 -26.71 -22.98
C ASP A 562 11.25 -28.00 -22.52
N GLY A 563 12.43 -28.34 -23.04
CA GLY A 563 13.26 -29.45 -22.58
C GLY A 563 13.66 -29.31 -21.10
N MET A 564 13.97 -28.09 -20.67
CA MET A 564 14.41 -27.78 -19.31
C MET A 564 13.28 -27.78 -18.27
N ARG A 565 12.00 -27.69 -18.70
CA ARG A 565 10.83 -27.74 -17.81
C ARG A 565 10.72 -29.11 -17.13
N SER A 566 10.46 -29.10 -15.83
CA SER A 566 10.23 -30.34 -15.07
C SER A 566 8.79 -30.83 -15.24
N THR A 567 8.63 -32.06 -15.69
CA THR A 567 7.34 -32.75 -15.73
C THR A 567 7.12 -33.54 -14.44
N PRO A 568 5.88 -33.59 -13.91
CA PRO A 568 5.55 -34.39 -12.74
C PRO A 568 5.54 -35.91 -13.01
N LEU A 569 5.48 -36.33 -14.28
CA LEU A 569 5.59 -37.73 -14.71
C LEU A 569 7.05 -38.09 -14.96
N SER A 570 7.48 -39.28 -14.52
CA SER A 570 8.84 -39.81 -14.65
C SER A 570 9.15 -40.34 -16.06
N TYR A 571 8.83 -39.56 -17.09
CA TYR A 571 9.24 -39.89 -18.46
C TYR A 571 10.67 -39.44 -18.71
N THR A 572 11.44 -40.28 -19.39
CA THR A 572 12.79 -39.94 -19.86
C THR A 572 12.73 -38.83 -20.91
N CYS A 573 13.80 -38.05 -21.01
CA CYS A 573 13.94 -37.03 -22.05
C CYS A 573 13.70 -37.59 -23.46
N ASP A 574 14.11 -38.83 -23.73
CA ASP A 574 13.92 -39.52 -25.01
C ASP A 574 12.44 -39.72 -25.34
N ARG A 575 11.64 -40.22 -24.38
CA ARG A 575 10.20 -40.38 -24.60
C ARG A 575 9.47 -39.05 -24.74
N ARG A 576 9.95 -38.00 -24.08
CA ARG A 576 9.38 -36.64 -24.23
C ARG A 576 9.66 -36.04 -25.60
N SER A 577 10.76 -36.44 -26.25
CA SER A 577 11.11 -35.95 -27.58
C SER A 577 10.25 -36.54 -28.69
N GLU A 578 9.65 -37.73 -28.49
CA GLU A 578 8.75 -38.37 -29.45
C GLU A 578 7.42 -37.62 -29.63
N TYR A 579 7.01 -36.83 -28.63
CA TYR A 579 5.77 -36.03 -28.69
C TYR A 579 5.95 -34.68 -29.41
N ILE A 580 7.16 -34.38 -29.90
CA ILE A 580 7.46 -33.11 -30.54
C ILE A 580 7.12 -33.20 -32.03
N SER A 581 6.09 -32.47 -32.44
CA SER A 581 5.66 -32.35 -33.84
C SER A 581 6.43 -31.29 -34.64
N ASP A 582 7.21 -30.44 -33.97
CA ASP A 582 7.78 -29.20 -34.54
C ASP A 582 9.11 -29.42 -35.28
N GLY A 583 9.39 -30.65 -35.71
CA GLY A 583 10.51 -31.03 -36.57
C GLY A 583 11.76 -31.56 -35.84
N ALA A 584 12.64 -32.23 -36.60
CA ALA A 584 13.80 -32.96 -36.06
C ALA A 584 14.84 -32.06 -35.37
N ALA A 585 14.99 -30.81 -35.84
CA ALA A 585 15.92 -29.85 -35.23
C ALA A 585 15.44 -29.37 -33.84
N CYS A 586 14.14 -29.17 -33.67
CA CYS A 586 13.51 -28.85 -32.39
C CYS A 586 13.61 -30.03 -31.41
N ALA A 587 13.35 -31.25 -31.88
CA ALA A 587 13.48 -32.46 -31.06
C ALA A 587 14.93 -32.68 -30.57
N ALA A 588 15.92 -32.43 -31.43
CA ALA A 588 17.33 -32.49 -31.05
C ALA A 588 17.72 -31.42 -30.00
N ALA A 589 17.26 -30.18 -30.19
CA ALA A 589 17.49 -29.10 -29.23
C ALA A 589 16.86 -29.38 -27.86
N PHE A 590 15.61 -29.87 -27.87
CA PHE A 590 14.89 -30.31 -26.68
C PHE A 590 15.63 -31.43 -25.94
N LEU A 591 16.07 -32.47 -26.66
CA LEU A 591 16.80 -33.62 -26.08
C LEU A 591 18.08 -33.19 -25.38
N ARG A 592 18.85 -32.33 -26.04
CA ARG A 592 20.11 -31.83 -25.50
C ARG A 592 19.91 -31.03 -24.22
N CYS A 593 18.96 -30.09 -24.22
CA CYS A 593 18.68 -29.27 -23.04
C CYS A 593 18.02 -30.06 -21.91
N CYS A 594 17.24 -31.10 -22.24
CA CYS A 594 16.63 -31.98 -21.24
C CYS A 594 17.69 -32.87 -20.55
N LYS A 595 18.60 -33.49 -21.30
CA LYS A 595 19.66 -34.36 -20.73
C LYS A 595 20.66 -33.57 -19.89
N GLU A 596 21.07 -32.39 -20.34
CA GLU A 596 21.99 -31.51 -19.57
C GLU A 596 21.36 -31.04 -18.25
N MET A 597 20.04 -30.80 -18.24
CA MET A 597 19.34 -30.48 -17.01
C MET A 597 19.16 -31.69 -16.09
N GLU A 598 19.09 -32.91 -16.62
CA GLU A 598 19.08 -34.13 -15.83
C GLU A 598 20.44 -34.40 -15.17
N THR A 599 21.55 -34.22 -15.89
CA THR A 599 22.91 -34.35 -15.34
C THR A 599 23.16 -33.33 -14.23
N GLN A 600 22.86 -32.06 -14.47
CA GLN A 600 22.96 -31.00 -13.46
C GLN A 600 22.06 -31.25 -12.23
N ARG A 601 20.90 -31.88 -12.42
CA ARG A 601 20.02 -32.30 -11.31
C ARG A 601 20.55 -33.55 -10.60
N ALA A 602 21.30 -34.42 -11.28
CA ALA A 602 21.95 -35.58 -10.70
C ALA A 602 23.18 -35.18 -9.87
N GLU A 603 24.00 -34.26 -10.37
CA GLU A 603 25.14 -33.67 -9.65
C GLU A 603 24.68 -32.93 -8.39
N ARG A 604 23.63 -32.10 -8.47
CA ARG A 604 23.01 -31.49 -7.27
C ARG A 604 22.36 -32.51 -6.33
N LYS A 605 21.99 -33.69 -6.84
CA LYS A 605 21.45 -34.75 -5.98
C LYS A 605 22.56 -35.41 -5.18
N GLU A 606 23.75 -35.59 -5.74
CA GLU A 606 24.93 -36.15 -5.04
C GLU A 606 25.34 -35.30 -3.83
N ASP A 607 25.32 -33.96 -3.95
CA ASP A 607 25.52 -33.04 -2.81
C ASP A 607 24.38 -33.11 -1.76
N SER A 608 23.25 -33.74 -2.10
CA SER A 608 22.05 -33.87 -1.25
C SER A 608 21.76 -35.30 -0.77
N LEU A 609 22.67 -36.26 -0.98
CA LEU A 609 22.48 -37.65 -0.57
C LEU A 609 22.69 -37.87 0.93
N LEU A 610 21.80 -37.31 1.75
CA LEU A 610 21.33 -37.90 2.99
C LEU A 610 19.80 -37.75 3.04
N LEU A 611 19.11 -38.89 3.00
CA LEU A 611 17.65 -39.10 3.14
C LEU A 611 16.85 -39.10 1.82
N ALA A 612 16.63 -40.32 1.31
CA ALA A 612 15.74 -40.61 0.18
C ALA A 612 14.44 -41.31 0.61
N ARG A 613 13.42 -41.09 -0.24
CA ARG A 613 12.07 -41.71 -0.36
C ARG A 613 10.97 -41.05 0.50
N SER A 614 9.77 -40.75 0.00
CA SER A 614 9.07 -41.01 -1.27
C SER A 614 8.09 -39.83 -1.51
N LYS A 615 8.05 -39.25 -2.72
CA LYS A 615 7.11 -38.17 -3.09
C LYS A 615 6.08 -38.72 -4.08
N THR A 616 4.86 -38.95 -3.63
CA THR A 616 3.67 -38.79 -4.47
C THR A 616 3.29 -37.31 -4.44
N ARG A 617 3.33 -36.65 -5.60
CA ARG A 617 2.89 -35.26 -5.77
C ARG A 617 1.54 -35.29 -6.47
N ASP A 618 0.46 -35.10 -5.73
CA ASP A 618 -0.79 -34.63 -6.29
C ASP A 618 -0.64 -33.15 -6.68
N LYS A 619 -0.65 -32.87 -7.98
CA LYS A 619 -0.90 -31.53 -8.51
C LYS A 619 -2.40 -31.34 -8.63
N GLY A 620 -3.06 -31.03 -7.52
CA GLY A 620 -4.34 -30.33 -7.57
C GLY A 620 -4.09 -28.94 -8.15
N ARG A 621 -4.64 -28.67 -9.34
CA ARG A 621 -4.67 -27.34 -9.95
C ARG A 621 -5.70 -26.51 -9.16
N GLY A 622 -5.33 -26.10 -7.94
CA GLY A 622 -6.20 -25.33 -7.06
C GLY A 622 -6.22 -23.86 -7.45
N THR A 623 -7.01 -23.51 -8.47
CA THR A 623 -7.57 -22.16 -8.58
C THR A 623 -8.74 -22.09 -7.59
N PRO A 624 -8.66 -21.29 -6.51
CA PRO A 624 -9.80 -21.17 -5.60
C PRO A 624 -10.92 -20.45 -6.35
N TRP A 625 -12.01 -21.16 -6.64
CA TRP A 625 -13.23 -20.66 -7.26
C TRP A 625 -13.86 -19.56 -6.40
N LEU A 626 -14.66 -18.67 -7.00
CA LEU A 626 -15.41 -17.70 -6.21
C LEU A 626 -16.76 -18.29 -5.84
N VAL A 627 -17.05 -18.21 -4.55
CA VAL A 627 -18.07 -19.03 -3.91
C VAL A 627 -19.20 -18.10 -3.46
N LYS A 628 -19.69 -17.15 -4.26
CA LYS A 628 -20.91 -16.36 -3.95
C LYS A 628 -21.60 -15.86 -5.22
N ARG A 629 -22.93 -15.95 -5.28
CA ARG A 629 -23.73 -15.13 -6.21
C ARG A 629 -23.91 -13.77 -5.60
N MET A 630 -23.14 -12.83 -6.11
CA MET A 630 -23.24 -11.44 -5.70
C MET A 630 -24.35 -10.84 -6.55
N THR A 631 -25.37 -10.28 -5.90
CA THR A 631 -26.35 -9.46 -6.61
C THR A 631 -25.59 -8.28 -7.23
N VAL A 632 -25.75 -8.08 -8.54
CA VAL A 632 -25.10 -6.99 -9.30
C VAL A 632 -25.18 -5.69 -8.49
N THR A 633 -24.01 -5.13 -8.17
CA THR A 633 -23.88 -3.80 -7.55
C THR A 633 -24.64 -2.79 -8.40
N TRP A 634 -25.45 -1.95 -7.78
CA TRP A 634 -26.11 -0.88 -8.51
C TRP A 634 -25.46 0.47 -8.15
N THR A 635 -25.22 1.27 -9.19
CA THR A 635 -24.94 2.70 -9.03
C THR A 635 -26.27 3.39 -8.79
N ALA A 636 -26.43 4.07 -7.66
CA ALA A 636 -27.63 4.84 -7.37
C ALA A 636 -27.67 6.18 -8.13
N GLY A 637 -26.62 6.49 -8.90
CA GLY A 637 -26.48 7.72 -9.68
C GLY A 637 -25.37 8.64 -9.16
N THR A 638 -25.10 9.69 -9.92
CA THR A 638 -24.26 10.82 -9.49
C THR A 638 -25.20 11.98 -9.16
N PHE A 639 -25.10 12.50 -7.94
CA PHE A 639 -25.92 13.61 -7.47
C PHE A 639 -25.07 14.87 -7.36
N ILE A 640 -25.62 16.03 -7.71
CA ILE A 640 -24.97 17.32 -7.47
C ILE A 640 -25.73 18.00 -6.34
N LEU A 641 -25.04 18.35 -5.25
CA LEU A 641 -25.63 19.14 -4.16
C LEU A 641 -25.80 20.58 -4.64
N ALA A 642 -27.03 20.95 -4.99
CA ALA A 642 -27.34 22.24 -5.61
C ALA A 642 -27.08 23.41 -4.64
N PRO A 643 -26.36 24.47 -5.05
CA PRO A 643 -26.11 25.63 -4.19
C PRO A 643 -27.39 26.42 -3.95
N HIS A 644 -28.12 26.14 -2.86
CA HIS A 644 -29.08 27.10 -2.33
C HIS A 644 -28.35 28.19 -1.55
N SER A 645 -28.64 29.44 -1.90
CA SER A 645 -28.16 30.65 -1.25
C SER A 645 -28.62 30.68 0.22
N LEU A 646 -27.76 30.26 1.16
CA LEU A 646 -27.81 30.69 2.57
C LEU A 646 -26.57 30.25 3.36
N LYS A 647 -25.88 31.26 3.91
CA LYS A 647 -24.81 31.25 4.95
C LYS A 647 -23.59 30.34 4.73
N VAL A 648 -22.44 31.01 4.61
CA VAL A 648 -21.09 30.42 4.70
C VAL A 648 -20.98 29.62 6.01
N GLY A 649 -20.80 28.30 5.92
CA GLY A 649 -20.53 27.41 7.07
C GLY A 649 -21.54 26.29 7.34
N CYS A 650 -22.71 26.26 6.68
CA CYS A 650 -23.67 25.15 6.81
C CYS A 650 -23.50 24.10 5.69
N GLY A 651 -23.42 22.81 6.05
CA GLY A 651 -23.47 21.70 5.10
C GLY A 651 -24.85 21.59 4.43
N GLN A 652 -24.90 21.09 3.20
CA GLN A 652 -26.14 20.89 2.46
C GLN A 652 -26.60 19.44 2.55
N THR A 653 -27.90 19.28 2.78
CA THR A 653 -28.56 17.98 2.87
C THR A 653 -29.41 17.73 1.63
N SER A 654 -29.30 16.54 1.05
CA SER A 654 -30.19 16.05 -0.02
C SER A 654 -30.79 14.70 0.39
N ASN A 655 -32.10 14.56 0.20
CA ASN A 655 -32.83 13.32 0.48
C ASN A 655 -32.93 12.49 -0.80
N CYS A 656 -32.48 11.23 -0.74
CA CYS A 656 -32.60 10.26 -1.82
C CYS A 656 -33.53 9.12 -1.40
N LEU A 657 -34.50 8.79 -2.24
CA LEU A 657 -35.40 7.65 -2.04
C LEU A 657 -34.99 6.52 -2.96
N LEU A 658 -34.69 5.35 -2.38
CA LEU A 658 -34.28 4.14 -3.09
C LEU A 658 -35.27 3.01 -2.81
N VAL A 659 -35.45 2.09 -3.75
CA VAL A 659 -36.26 0.88 -3.55
C VAL A 659 -35.34 -0.32 -3.37
N LEU A 660 -35.49 -1.05 -2.26
CA LEU A 660 -34.66 -2.22 -1.97
C LEU A 660 -35.02 -3.39 -2.90
N ARG A 661 -34.02 -4.15 -3.37
CA ARG A 661 -34.24 -5.33 -4.22
C ARG A 661 -34.97 -6.46 -3.49
N LYS A 662 -35.53 -7.40 -4.26
CA LYS A 662 -36.26 -8.60 -3.81
C LYS A 662 -35.35 -9.69 -3.19
N THR A 663 -34.06 -9.44 -3.02
CA THR A 663 -33.08 -10.45 -2.58
C THR A 663 -32.83 -10.39 -1.08
N LEU A 664 -33.00 -11.54 -0.40
CA LEU A 664 -32.54 -11.75 0.97
C LEU A 664 -31.01 -11.82 0.93
N THR A 665 -30.35 -10.77 1.44
CA THR A 665 -28.88 -10.67 1.54
C THR A 665 -28.52 -10.30 2.97
N GLY A 666 -27.26 -10.52 3.38
CA GLY A 666 -26.76 -10.14 4.71
C GLY A 666 -26.68 -8.62 4.97
N GLY A 667 -27.20 -7.80 4.05
CA GLY A 667 -27.19 -6.35 4.06
C GLY A 667 -26.45 -5.75 2.86
N PHE A 668 -26.76 -4.49 2.54
CA PHE A 668 -26.03 -3.67 1.56
C PHE A 668 -25.18 -2.63 2.28
N PHE A 669 -23.95 -2.41 1.82
CA PHE A 669 -23.13 -1.26 2.19
C PHE A 669 -23.28 -0.17 1.14
N PHE A 670 -23.67 1.03 1.59
CA PHE A 670 -23.67 2.23 0.77
C PHE A 670 -22.33 2.94 0.94
N ILE A 671 -21.61 3.16 -0.16
CA ILE A 671 -20.32 3.85 -0.18
C ILE A 671 -20.51 5.16 -0.95
N PRO A 672 -20.55 6.30 -0.25
CA PRO A 672 -20.61 7.60 -0.89
C PRO A 672 -19.18 8.12 -1.17
N LEU A 673 -18.97 8.69 -2.35
CA LEU A 673 -17.74 9.36 -2.74
C LEU A 673 -18.08 10.80 -3.15
N ILE A 674 -17.47 11.78 -2.50
CA ILE A 674 -17.68 13.21 -2.79
C ILE A 674 -16.47 13.79 -3.53
N LEU A 675 -16.73 14.61 -4.53
CA LEU A 675 -15.73 15.44 -5.19
C LEU A 675 -16.19 16.90 -5.13
N LYS A 676 -15.30 17.78 -4.67
CA LYS A 676 -15.50 19.22 -4.69
C LYS A 676 -14.28 19.89 -5.28
N GLU A 677 -14.47 20.73 -6.30
CA GLU A 677 -13.41 21.61 -6.78
C GLU A 677 -13.13 22.68 -5.72
N SER A 678 -11.92 22.65 -5.16
CA SER A 678 -11.42 23.75 -4.34
C SER A 678 -10.97 24.86 -5.28
N VAL A 679 -11.74 25.95 -5.32
CA VAL A 679 -11.33 27.20 -5.95
C VAL A 679 -10.14 27.73 -5.15
N LEU A 680 -8.93 27.57 -5.70
CA LEU A 680 -7.76 28.31 -5.24
C LEU A 680 -8.05 29.78 -5.51
N ALA A 681 -8.41 30.52 -4.47
CA ALA A 681 -8.42 31.96 -4.51
C ALA A 681 -6.95 32.40 -4.63
N SER A 682 -6.50 32.63 -5.86
CA SER A 682 -5.30 33.41 -6.11
C SER A 682 -5.57 34.81 -5.55
N HIS A 683 -4.91 35.16 -4.45
CA HIS A 683 -4.76 36.53 -4.00
C HIS A 683 -3.40 37.07 -4.40
#